data_AF-D2BTZ6-F1
#
_entry.id   AF-D2BTZ6-F1
#
_cell.length_a   1.000
_cell.length_b   1.000
_cell.length_c   1.000
_cell.angle_alpha   90.00
_cell.angle_beta   90.00
_cell.angle_gamma   90.00
#
_symmetry.space_group_name_H-M   'P 1'
#
loop_
_entity.id
_entity.type
_entity.pdbx_description
1 polymer ?
#
loop_
_entity_poly.entity_id
_entity_poly.type
_entity_poly.pdbx_seq_one_letter_code
_entity_poly.pdbx_strand_id
1 'polypeptide(L)'
;MDINNTNILLFDSAIKNEIARLAEVSNKEILNPHTVKIASLLTSYLFSYSGEDFSRIISASYLDAFSQGYDSVRHRAAKQFGHCHIEAHAYSSAETEFSHSLHATLSTFSDSAEKPYILASVGHDVGRQRFPGSSPEVIGVALLLTNNTIPGKTPVGNGNIEFIVREFDYPTRNHTGETDSVKGTSAAVVYLAGLAANLRDSLIKSRSPHDHLALHAGMISLSENYHGLYLFTNEPLSHLMPHCWHLNVERSTHIELRLTLPQANTGVKIGLVASFQGSIARTTQLTAIIDGQKIVGENGTLLISPDKLSRTNEQTLYLQADGLFDRITVASQASITADITSSVPLIRPDDDVIVGISASHDASACLMVNGKIRYGIQLERLTRIKHDGRSILDSTLAVDYCLSAAGLTYHDVNCFAYNIQSATPEYIGLNQPVHAADFTLFDPFSANAVFASHHLCHAFAAWSGSGFDQGNALVVDGSGGTVVGCDDLLCSGEEFAAYLNAGLSGIKPQLHVVSHYAFDQQGYRLVNREYSPSFNIRNGSFSLGEAYASVSQFVFNSWQASGKLMGLAPYGTPEYADEIAIETPSGISYGYSWKQKFTEKKSNPMDYANLAASVQAVLEKGIFSRLERYQITNSTPLVMTGGIALNSVVNFKVRHHLKLKNFYLFPAQHDAGISIGAASAAYYKRHGRILNDAFSHDYLGKVYHYRDIAFATNRFADRITVTPIDTTALAERLNAGQIIGYFSCSKGSEFGPRALGARSLLASPCSIDTWKFINKWVKFREDFRPFAPMVAAEHLSHYFDGDGEHKYMLEVLPVKQAYRDKLAAVTHVDGTARVQTVSEHDNSEIHTLLNAFGKLSGFPVLLNTSFNVRGQPIVEEPQQAIEMLLSTHIDAVVFGDHIVELRQWELDETNLQGLLRLSPGCKLHSALEKNEIKYWLTHDYQGKSQLISAQLYHSLTELVRTHSLVDAQKIYADLPLTVRKQINKYIQLKCLNLAHDFLTGRNDC
;
A
#
# COMPACT_ATOMS: atom_id res chain seq x y z
N MET A 1 15.25 21.62 49.29
CA MET A 1 14.17 21.31 48.33
C MET A 1 13.53 22.64 47.99
N ASP A 2 13.94 23.26 46.90
CA ASP A 2 13.23 24.42 46.32
C ASP A 2 12.77 23.98 44.93
N ILE A 3 11.55 23.47 44.86
CA ILE A 3 10.84 23.17 43.62
C ILE A 3 9.91 24.36 43.43
N ASN A 4 10.43 25.47 42.88
CA ASN A 4 9.59 26.60 42.52
C ASN A 4 10.13 27.37 41.32
N ASN A 5 10.19 26.68 40.18
CA ASN A 5 10.37 27.30 38.87
C ASN A 5 9.90 26.36 37.76
N THR A 6 8.59 26.36 37.58
CA THR A 6 7.80 25.68 36.55
C THR A 6 7.88 26.51 35.26
N ASN A 7 8.54 26.03 34.20
CA ASN A 7 8.84 26.86 33.03
C ASN A 7 8.36 26.25 31.72
N ILE A 8 7.62 27.03 30.94
CA ILE A 8 7.45 26.78 29.51
C ILE A 8 8.79 27.08 28.84
N LEU A 9 9.31 26.09 28.11
CA LEU A 9 10.60 26.18 27.43
C LEU A 9 10.37 26.54 25.98
N LEU A 10 11.05 27.60 25.53
CA LEU A 10 11.01 28.04 24.14
C LEU A 10 12.34 27.76 23.46
N PHE A 11 12.26 27.25 22.23
CA PHE A 11 13.43 27.10 21.36
C PHE A 11 13.52 28.32 20.44
N ASP A 12 14.61 29.07 20.56
CA ASP A 12 14.85 30.25 19.74
C ASP A 12 15.62 29.90 18.44
N SER A 13 14.89 29.93 17.34
CA SER A 13 15.45 29.79 15.99
C SER A 13 16.46 30.88 15.60
N ALA A 14 16.45 32.06 16.24
CA ALA A 14 17.29 33.20 15.87
C ALA A 14 18.69 33.14 16.50
N ILE A 15 18.80 32.73 17.77
CA ILE A 15 20.10 32.67 18.48
C ILE A 15 20.89 31.39 18.18
N LYS A 16 20.29 30.39 17.51
CA LYS A 16 20.87 29.06 17.23
C LYS A 16 21.59 28.47 18.46
N ASN A 17 20.87 27.61 19.20
CA ASN A 17 21.37 26.67 20.22
C ASN A 17 21.14 27.01 21.71
N GLU A 18 20.20 27.87 22.09
CA GLU A 18 19.89 28.10 23.52
C GLU A 18 18.42 27.75 23.86
N ILE A 19 18.22 26.94 24.91
CA ILE A 19 16.90 26.70 25.51
C ILE A 19 16.69 27.78 26.57
N ALA A 20 15.67 28.61 26.40
CA ALA A 20 15.36 29.69 27.32
C ALA A 20 14.04 29.44 28.07
N ARG A 21 13.99 29.86 29.33
CA ARG A 21 12.73 29.86 30.09
C ARG A 21 11.83 31.00 29.64
N LEU A 22 10.53 30.78 29.65
CA LEU A 22 9.52 31.80 29.32
C LEU A 22 9.73 33.14 30.03
N ALA A 23 10.03 33.13 31.34
CA ALA A 23 10.27 34.34 32.12
C ALA A 23 11.57 35.08 31.74
N GLU A 24 12.53 34.38 31.14
CA GLU A 24 13.80 34.96 30.65
C GLU A 24 13.63 35.58 29.25
N VAL A 25 12.57 35.16 28.53
CA VAL A 25 12.24 35.58 27.16
C VAL A 25 11.51 36.93 27.14
N SER A 26 10.62 37.19 28.10
CA SER A 26 9.83 38.44 28.16
C SER A 26 10.67 39.71 28.36
N ASN A 27 11.96 39.59 28.69
CA ASN A 27 12.86 40.71 28.99
C ASN A 27 14.01 40.92 27.97
N LYS A 28 14.06 40.16 26.85
CA LYS A 28 15.18 40.21 25.88
C LYS A 28 14.75 40.77 24.52
N GLU A 29 15.38 41.86 24.07
CA GLU A 29 15.10 42.53 22.78
C GLU A 29 15.58 41.77 21.52
N ILE A 30 16.27 40.63 21.68
CA ILE A 30 16.97 39.91 20.58
C ILE A 30 16.14 38.77 19.97
N LEU A 31 14.96 38.46 20.52
CA LEU A 31 14.20 37.27 20.17
C LEU A 31 13.31 37.44 18.94
N ASN A 32 13.04 36.33 18.24
CA ASN A 32 12.11 36.31 17.12
C ASN A 32 10.73 36.86 17.54
N PRO A 33 10.09 37.77 16.77
CA PRO A 33 8.78 38.34 17.08
C PRO A 33 7.70 37.31 17.39
N HIS A 34 7.76 36.13 16.78
CA HIS A 34 6.81 35.04 17.01
C HIS A 34 7.02 34.36 18.37
N THR A 35 8.28 34.22 18.81
CA THR A 35 8.64 33.70 20.14
C THR A 35 8.17 34.64 21.23
N VAL A 36 8.36 35.95 21.04
CA VAL A 36 7.86 37.00 21.95
C VAL A 36 6.33 36.94 22.03
N LYS A 37 5.63 36.83 20.89
CA LYS A 37 4.15 36.70 20.85
C LYS A 37 3.64 35.47 21.61
N ILE A 38 4.26 34.31 21.43
CA ILE A 38 3.90 33.09 22.18
C ILE A 38 4.16 33.29 23.67
N ALA A 39 5.31 33.88 24.01
CA ALA A 39 5.65 34.12 25.40
C ALA A 39 4.65 35.06 26.09
N SER A 40 4.27 36.10 25.36
CA SER A 40 3.34 37.11 25.81
C SER A 40 1.90 36.60 25.89
N LEU A 41 1.49 35.69 25.00
CA LEU A 41 0.22 34.96 25.10
C LEU A 41 0.14 34.15 26.41
N LEU A 42 1.19 33.38 26.71
CA LEU A 42 1.27 32.54 27.91
C LEU A 42 1.33 33.33 29.21
N THR A 43 1.88 34.55 29.19
CA THR A 43 1.98 35.43 30.36
C THR A 43 0.75 36.33 30.55
N SER A 44 -0.01 36.61 29.49
CA SER A 44 -1.21 37.44 29.53
C SER A 44 -2.47 36.66 29.93
N TYR A 45 -2.45 35.35 29.72
CA TYR A 45 -3.49 34.45 30.20
C TYR A 45 -3.11 33.92 31.59
N LEU A 46 -3.67 34.54 32.63
CA LEU A 46 -3.65 33.97 33.99
C LEU A 46 -4.65 32.84 34.01
N PHE A 47 -4.20 31.61 33.75
CA PHE A 47 -5.05 30.46 34.01
C PHE A 47 -5.41 30.50 35.49
N SER A 48 -6.66 30.19 35.80
CA SER A 48 -7.24 30.33 37.15
C SER A 48 -6.63 29.36 38.19
N TYR A 49 -5.55 28.67 37.82
CA TYR A 49 -4.80 27.66 38.56
C TYR A 49 -3.42 28.19 38.88
N SER A 50 -2.90 27.84 40.05
CA SER A 50 -1.62 28.34 40.55
C SER A 50 -0.50 28.20 39.53
N GLY A 51 0.39 29.20 39.44
CA GLY A 51 1.53 29.20 38.51
C GLY A 51 2.51 28.00 38.66
N GLU A 52 2.34 27.15 39.67
CA GLU A 52 3.06 25.88 39.84
C GLU A 52 2.55 24.76 38.89
N ASP A 53 1.34 24.87 38.32
CA ASP A 53 0.65 23.82 37.53
C ASP A 53 1.10 23.74 36.04
N PHE A 54 1.94 24.66 35.55
CA PHE A 54 2.44 24.69 34.16
C PHE A 54 3.66 23.79 33.91
N SER A 55 3.94 22.82 34.80
CA SER A 55 5.30 22.32 35.07
C SER A 55 5.99 21.56 33.94
N ARG A 56 5.30 21.27 32.83
CA ARG A 56 5.74 20.24 31.86
C ARG A 56 5.41 20.52 30.39
N ILE A 57 5.23 21.79 30.00
CA ILE A 57 4.96 22.16 28.59
C ILE A 57 6.27 22.55 27.88
N ILE A 58 6.61 21.88 26.79
CA ILE A 58 7.68 22.32 25.86
C ILE A 58 7.02 23.02 24.67
N SER A 59 7.47 24.22 24.30
CA SER A 59 7.05 24.89 23.06
C SER A 59 8.25 25.12 22.13
N ALA A 60 8.40 24.29 21.11
CA ALA A 60 9.59 24.22 20.26
C ALA A 60 9.31 24.54 18.78
N SER A 61 10.31 25.08 18.08
CA SER A 61 10.29 25.19 16.61
C SER A 61 10.79 23.89 15.98
N TYR A 62 10.05 23.35 15.01
CA TYR A 62 10.43 22.13 14.30
C TYR A 62 11.73 22.30 13.48
N LEU A 63 12.13 23.53 13.12
CA LEU A 63 13.43 23.83 12.49
C LEU A 63 14.62 23.42 13.38
N ASP A 64 14.44 23.53 14.70
CA ASP A 64 15.46 23.13 15.66
C ASP A 64 15.51 21.60 15.80
N ALA A 65 14.35 20.94 15.71
CA ALA A 65 14.28 19.48 15.63
C ALA A 65 14.96 18.93 14.37
N PHE A 66 14.86 19.62 13.23
CA PHE A 66 15.58 19.27 12.01
C PHE A 66 17.10 19.40 12.12
N SER A 67 17.56 20.54 12.64
CA SER A 67 18.99 20.85 12.66
C SER A 67 19.78 20.07 13.71
N GLN A 68 19.14 19.68 14.81
CA GLN A 68 19.80 19.08 15.97
C GLN A 68 19.32 17.66 16.28
N GLY A 69 18.28 17.18 15.60
CA GLY A 69 17.59 15.93 15.90
C GLY A 69 16.57 16.10 17.02
N TYR A 70 15.35 15.57 16.83
CA TYR A 70 14.27 15.65 17.80
C TYR A 70 14.64 15.05 19.16
N ASP A 71 15.29 13.88 19.16
CA ASP A 71 15.75 13.26 20.41
C ASP A 71 16.76 14.11 21.17
N SER A 72 17.69 14.77 20.46
CA SER A 72 18.65 15.67 21.10
C SER A 72 17.96 16.88 21.73
N VAL A 73 16.98 17.47 21.03
CA VAL A 73 16.17 18.60 21.50
C VAL A 73 15.42 18.22 22.77
N ARG A 74 14.70 17.10 22.73
CA ARG A 74 13.94 16.55 23.86
C ARG A 74 14.85 16.17 25.02
N HIS A 75 15.95 15.47 24.77
CA HIS A 75 16.89 15.03 25.82
C HIS A 75 17.54 16.22 26.54
N ARG A 76 17.91 17.29 25.81
CA ARG A 76 18.44 18.50 26.44
C ARG A 76 17.40 19.20 27.30
N ALA A 77 16.17 19.33 26.82
CA ALA A 77 15.07 19.89 27.61
C ALA A 77 14.83 19.04 28.87
N ALA A 78 14.78 17.71 28.72
CA ALA A 78 14.64 16.77 29.82
C ALA A 78 15.78 16.85 30.84
N LYS A 79 17.03 16.95 30.36
CA LYS A 79 18.22 17.04 31.22
C LYS A 79 18.27 18.35 32.00
N GLN A 80 17.90 19.47 31.37
CA GLN A 80 18.03 20.80 31.96
C GLN A 80 16.82 21.17 32.84
N PHE A 81 15.64 20.60 32.55
CA PHE A 81 14.39 21.04 33.17
C PHE A 81 13.48 19.90 33.65
N GLY A 82 13.83 18.63 33.44
CA GLY A 82 13.02 17.46 33.79
C GLY A 82 12.12 16.97 32.64
N HIS A 83 11.50 15.80 32.82
CA HIS A 83 10.68 15.17 31.77
C HIS A 83 9.46 16.02 31.41
N CYS A 84 9.38 16.43 30.14
CA CYS A 84 8.18 16.99 29.55
C CYS A 84 7.28 15.86 29.07
N HIS A 85 5.97 16.01 29.25
CA HIS A 85 5.04 15.06 28.65
C HIS A 85 3.91 15.73 27.85
N ILE A 86 3.95 17.05 27.67
CA ILE A 86 3.10 17.75 26.72
C ILE A 86 4.00 18.63 25.88
N GLU A 87 4.12 18.28 24.61
CA GLU A 87 4.96 19.01 23.66
C GLU A 87 4.05 19.78 22.70
N ALA A 88 4.26 21.08 22.59
CA ALA A 88 3.45 22.00 21.84
C ALA A 88 4.28 22.62 20.71
N HIS A 89 4.05 22.18 19.48
CA HIS A 89 4.72 22.74 18.31
C HIS A 89 3.88 23.87 17.73
N ALA A 90 4.00 25.03 18.37
CA ALA A 90 3.27 26.25 17.99
C ALA A 90 3.70 26.75 16.60
N TYR A 91 4.93 26.48 16.18
CA TYR A 91 5.44 26.83 14.87
C TYR A 91 5.60 25.57 14.00
N SER A 92 5.00 25.57 12.81
CA SER A 92 5.08 24.49 11.82
C SER A 92 5.32 25.08 10.43
N SER A 93 6.09 24.40 9.58
CA SER A 93 6.21 24.75 8.14
C SER A 93 5.57 23.72 7.26
N ALA A 94 5.42 24.10 5.99
CA ALA A 94 5.20 23.14 4.93
C ALA A 94 6.13 21.94 5.07
N GLU A 95 5.56 20.75 4.90
CA GLU A 95 6.31 19.50 4.90
C GLU A 95 7.29 19.48 3.72
N THR A 96 8.54 19.08 3.98
CA THR A 96 9.61 18.97 2.97
C THR A 96 10.19 17.55 2.93
N GLU A 97 10.93 17.20 1.88
CA GLU A 97 11.54 15.86 1.73
C GLU A 97 12.50 15.49 2.87
N PHE A 98 13.12 16.47 3.54
CA PHE A 98 13.97 16.22 4.71
C PHE A 98 13.17 15.73 5.94
N SER A 99 11.85 15.87 5.96
CA SER A 99 10.94 15.50 7.07
C SER A 99 10.79 14.01 7.29
N HIS A 100 11.17 13.16 6.32
CA HIS A 100 10.98 11.71 6.39
C HIS A 100 11.71 11.05 7.57
N SER A 101 12.97 11.43 7.83
CA SER A 101 13.73 10.91 8.98
C SER A 101 13.09 11.30 10.31
N LEU A 102 12.55 12.52 10.39
CA LEU A 102 11.93 13.06 11.60
C LEU A 102 10.54 12.47 11.83
N HIS A 103 9.78 12.23 10.76
CA HIS A 103 8.55 11.44 10.77
C HIS A 103 8.78 10.03 11.28
N ALA A 104 9.83 9.35 10.79
CA ALA A 104 10.20 8.02 11.26
C ALA A 104 10.50 8.04 12.77
N THR A 105 11.30 9.01 13.24
CA THR A 105 11.56 9.18 14.68
C THR A 105 10.29 9.41 15.49
N LEU A 106 9.38 10.29 15.05
CA LEU A 106 8.10 10.51 15.74
C LEU A 106 7.23 9.25 15.79
N SER A 107 7.31 8.41 14.75
CA SER A 107 6.56 7.16 14.64
C SER A 107 7.09 6.06 15.56
N THR A 108 8.37 6.10 15.93
CA THR A 108 8.98 5.11 16.85
C THR A 108 8.61 5.28 18.33
N PHE A 109 7.89 6.34 18.70
CA PHE A 109 7.49 6.59 20.10
C PHE A 109 6.24 5.84 20.56
N SER A 110 5.56 5.10 19.67
CA SER A 110 4.37 4.32 20.01
C SER A 110 4.59 3.35 21.17
N ASP A 111 5.81 2.84 21.33
CA ASP A 111 6.09 1.67 22.18
C ASP A 111 6.71 2.03 23.55
N SER A 112 6.80 3.32 23.91
CA SER A 112 7.45 3.76 25.15
C SER A 112 6.45 4.22 26.24
N ALA A 113 6.73 3.87 27.49
CA ALA A 113 5.96 4.33 28.66
C ALA A 113 6.09 5.85 28.94
N GLU A 114 6.95 6.55 28.21
CA GLU A 114 7.24 7.99 28.35
C GLU A 114 6.75 8.81 27.14
N LYS A 115 5.74 8.34 26.40
CA LYS A 115 5.22 9.04 25.21
C LYS A 115 4.70 10.45 25.57
N PRO A 116 5.25 11.52 24.96
CA PRO A 116 4.71 12.86 25.15
C PRO A 116 3.38 13.01 24.39
N TYR A 117 2.46 13.80 24.95
CA TYR A 117 1.25 14.25 24.27
C TYR A 117 1.61 15.41 23.34
N ILE A 118 1.85 15.11 22.06
CA ILE A 118 2.37 16.08 21.09
C ILE A 118 1.21 16.78 20.37
N LEU A 119 1.08 18.09 20.60
CA LEU A 119 0.15 18.99 19.93
C LEU A 119 0.89 19.79 18.86
N ALA A 120 0.35 19.86 17.65
CA ALA A 120 0.97 20.66 16.59
C ALA A 120 -0.04 21.36 15.70
N SER A 121 0.32 22.54 15.20
CA SER A 121 -0.49 23.25 14.22
C SER A 121 -0.50 22.48 12.89
N VAL A 122 -1.70 22.18 12.38
CA VAL A 122 -1.88 21.56 11.06
C VAL A 122 -1.80 22.55 9.90
N GLY A 123 -1.80 23.87 10.17
CA GLY A 123 -1.63 24.93 9.17
C GLY A 123 -2.59 26.12 9.35
N HIS A 124 -2.09 27.33 9.10
CA HIS A 124 -2.86 28.59 9.18
C HIS A 124 -3.41 29.04 7.81
N ASP A 125 -2.89 28.50 6.71
CA ASP A 125 -3.29 28.85 5.35
C ASP A 125 -4.19 27.75 4.78
N VAL A 126 -5.14 28.14 3.92
CA VAL A 126 -6.00 27.18 3.20
C VAL A 126 -5.13 26.31 2.28
N GLY A 127 -5.31 24.98 2.35
CA GLY A 127 -4.70 24.04 1.40
C GLY A 127 -3.23 23.65 1.63
N ARG A 128 -2.66 23.85 2.84
CA ARG A 128 -1.30 23.37 3.18
C ARG A 128 -1.26 22.69 4.55
N GLN A 129 -0.91 21.40 4.57
CA GLN A 129 -0.53 20.71 5.79
C GLN A 129 0.89 21.11 6.22
N ARG A 130 1.11 21.19 7.53
CA ARG A 130 2.41 21.57 8.09
C ARG A 130 2.94 20.50 9.03
N PHE A 131 4.22 20.17 8.89
CA PHE A 131 4.93 19.27 9.80
C PHE A 131 5.21 19.99 11.14
N PRO A 132 5.06 19.34 12.31
CA PRO A 132 4.76 17.92 12.51
C PRO A 132 3.27 17.56 12.57
N GLY A 133 2.34 18.49 12.34
CA GLY A 133 0.89 18.26 12.39
C GLY A 133 0.35 17.27 11.34
N SER A 134 1.13 16.94 10.31
CA SER A 134 0.83 15.85 9.37
C SER A 134 1.26 14.46 9.85
N SER A 135 2.03 14.35 10.93
CA SER A 135 2.52 13.06 11.46
C SER A 135 1.41 12.27 12.15
N PRO A 136 1.18 10.99 11.83
CA PRO A 136 0.18 10.13 12.47
C PRO A 136 0.26 10.15 13.99
N GLU A 137 1.45 10.16 14.59
CA GLU A 137 1.58 10.14 16.05
C GLU A 137 1.35 11.50 16.73
N VAL A 138 1.07 12.55 15.95
CA VAL A 138 0.86 13.91 16.44
C VAL A 138 -0.61 14.27 16.39
N ILE A 139 -1.05 14.95 17.44
CA ILE A 139 -2.40 15.46 17.58
C ILE A 139 -2.43 16.84 16.92
N GLY A 140 -3.08 16.90 15.77
CA GLY A 140 -3.20 18.10 14.99
C GLY A 140 -4.24 19.06 15.55
N VAL A 141 -3.84 20.32 15.67
CA VAL A 141 -4.68 21.44 16.08
C VAL A 141 -4.89 22.35 14.88
N ALA A 142 -6.14 22.47 14.45
CA ALA A 142 -6.55 23.40 13.40
C ALA A 142 -7.23 24.63 13.99
N LEU A 143 -7.38 25.67 13.18
CA LEU A 143 -8.24 26.81 13.51
C LEU A 143 -9.57 26.71 12.76
N LEU A 144 -10.67 27.08 13.41
CA LEU A 144 -11.91 27.44 12.72
C LEU A 144 -11.93 28.96 12.55
N LEU A 145 -11.69 29.41 11.32
CA LEU A 145 -11.73 30.83 10.98
C LEU A 145 -13.14 31.38 11.11
N THR A 146 -13.25 32.70 11.20
CA THR A 146 -14.54 33.42 11.33
C THR A 146 -15.55 33.14 10.22
N ASN A 147 -15.09 32.71 9.03
CA ASN A 147 -15.91 32.28 7.90
C ASN A 147 -16.29 30.78 7.91
N ASN A 148 -16.09 30.09 9.04
CA ASN A 148 -16.30 28.65 9.22
C ASN A 148 -15.41 27.74 8.35
N THR A 149 -14.29 28.25 7.85
CA THR A 149 -13.29 27.43 7.14
C THR A 149 -12.20 26.95 8.09
N ILE A 150 -11.64 25.78 7.80
CA ILE A 150 -10.53 25.19 8.54
C ILE A 150 -9.30 25.21 7.61
N PRO A 151 -8.23 25.98 7.92
CA PRO A 151 -7.01 25.94 7.14
C PRO A 151 -6.31 24.58 7.30
N GLY A 152 -5.55 24.15 6.30
CA GLY A 152 -4.98 22.79 6.25
C GLY A 152 -5.97 21.66 5.89
N LYS A 153 -7.20 21.98 5.46
CA LYS A 153 -8.19 21.02 4.94
C LYS A 153 -7.88 20.59 3.51
N THR A 154 -8.20 19.35 3.17
CA THR A 154 -8.14 18.86 1.78
C THR A 154 -9.49 18.31 1.33
N PRO A 155 -9.68 18.01 0.03
CA PRO A 155 -10.97 17.62 -0.52
C PRO A 155 -11.61 16.37 0.13
N VAL A 156 -10.82 15.57 0.84
CA VAL A 156 -11.25 14.28 1.40
C VAL A 156 -11.08 14.26 2.93
N GLY A 157 -10.96 15.45 3.53
CA GLY A 157 -11.02 15.64 4.96
C GLY A 157 -9.78 16.31 5.54
N ASN A 158 -9.61 16.09 6.83
CA ASN A 158 -8.61 16.74 7.66
C ASN A 158 -7.25 16.02 7.59
N GLY A 159 -6.16 16.71 7.93
CA GLY A 159 -4.92 16.03 8.38
C GLY A 159 -5.17 15.22 9.67
N ASN A 160 -4.17 14.98 10.52
CA ASN A 160 -4.45 14.47 11.88
C ASN A 160 -5.11 15.55 12.77
N ILE A 161 -6.09 16.29 12.24
CA ILE A 161 -6.82 17.33 12.96
C ILE A 161 -7.75 16.62 13.93
N GLU A 162 -7.32 16.60 15.19
CA GLU A 162 -8.08 16.07 16.31
C GLU A 162 -8.64 17.20 17.17
N PHE A 163 -8.07 18.42 17.08
CA PHE A 163 -8.63 19.61 17.73
C PHE A 163 -8.82 20.76 16.74
N ILE A 164 -9.91 21.53 16.84
CA ILE A 164 -10.23 22.66 15.97
C ILE A 164 -10.55 23.83 16.87
N VAL A 165 -9.66 24.79 17.05
CA VAL A 165 -9.85 25.93 17.95
C VAL A 165 -10.45 27.11 17.21
N ARG A 166 -11.43 27.83 17.77
CA ARG A 166 -12.02 28.96 17.07
C ARG A 166 -11.01 30.10 16.99
N GLU A 167 -10.93 30.75 15.84
CA GLU A 167 -10.15 31.96 15.69
C GLU A 167 -10.72 33.06 16.61
N PHE A 168 -9.92 33.47 17.59
CA PHE A 168 -10.23 34.55 18.52
C PHE A 168 -8.99 35.39 18.78
N ASP A 169 -9.19 36.64 19.22
CA ASP A 169 -8.13 37.55 19.63
C ASP A 169 -7.57 37.13 20.98
N TYR A 170 -6.41 36.46 20.98
CA TYR A 170 -5.75 36.16 22.23
C TYR A 170 -4.95 37.36 22.73
N PRO A 171 -5.17 37.82 23.98
CA PRO A 171 -4.44 38.95 24.52
C PRO A 171 -2.95 38.61 24.60
N THR A 172 -2.12 39.53 24.14
CA THR A 172 -0.67 39.43 24.20
C THR A 172 -0.06 40.79 24.56
N ARG A 173 1.25 40.82 24.68
CA ARG A 173 2.06 42.03 24.73
C ARG A 173 3.04 42.03 23.56
N ASN A 174 3.25 43.19 22.96
CA ASN A 174 4.28 43.33 21.93
C ASN A 174 5.68 43.43 22.58
N HIS A 175 6.72 43.57 21.75
CA HIS A 175 8.11 43.68 22.21
C HIS A 175 8.39 44.94 23.07
N THR A 176 7.50 45.95 23.05
CA THR A 176 7.57 47.14 23.90
C THR A 176 6.73 47.02 25.19
N GLY A 177 6.07 45.88 25.41
CA GLY A 177 5.27 45.60 26.60
C GLY A 177 3.83 46.15 26.57
N GLU A 178 3.44 46.81 25.49
CA GLU A 178 2.07 47.31 25.27
C GLU A 178 1.12 46.14 24.97
N THR A 179 -0.15 46.28 25.38
CA THR A 179 -1.18 45.25 25.14
C THR A 179 -1.52 45.21 23.65
N ASP A 180 -1.47 44.02 23.08
CA ASP A 180 -1.77 43.71 21.69
C ASP A 180 -2.59 42.40 21.64
N SER A 181 -3.00 41.94 20.45
CA SER A 181 -3.73 40.70 20.27
C SER A 181 -3.10 39.85 19.17
N VAL A 182 -3.09 38.53 19.36
CA VAL A 182 -2.61 37.58 18.36
C VAL A 182 -3.71 36.60 17.98
N LYS A 183 -3.81 36.32 16.68
CA LYS A 183 -4.63 35.25 16.11
C LYS A 183 -3.71 34.21 15.49
N GLY A 184 -4.24 33.01 15.31
CA GLY A 184 -3.57 32.00 14.51
C GLY A 184 -3.36 30.66 15.21
N THR A 185 -3.04 29.64 14.40
CA THR A 185 -2.89 28.26 14.87
C THR A 185 -1.84 28.10 15.94
N SER A 186 -0.80 28.94 15.92
CA SER A 186 0.26 28.93 16.91
C SER A 186 -0.25 29.32 18.30
N ALA A 187 -1.11 30.34 18.37
CA ALA A 187 -1.75 30.74 19.62
C ALA A 187 -2.72 29.64 20.11
N ALA A 188 -3.47 29.04 19.19
CA ALA A 188 -4.38 27.93 19.50
C ALA A 188 -3.67 26.68 20.05
N VAL A 189 -2.55 26.27 19.45
CA VAL A 189 -1.74 25.14 19.94
C VAL A 189 -1.24 25.38 21.36
N VAL A 190 -0.73 26.57 21.62
CA VAL A 190 -0.20 26.96 22.94
C VAL A 190 -1.31 27.00 23.99
N TYR A 191 -2.47 27.54 23.63
CA TYR A 191 -3.65 27.55 24.48
C TYR A 191 -4.12 26.13 24.83
N LEU A 192 -4.23 25.25 23.84
CA LEU A 192 -4.64 23.86 24.03
C LEU A 192 -3.63 23.08 24.88
N ALA A 193 -2.33 23.33 24.71
CA ALA A 193 -1.28 22.72 25.52
C ALA A 193 -1.37 23.12 27.00
N GLY A 194 -1.72 24.37 27.27
CA GLY A 194 -2.00 24.84 28.64
C GLY A 194 -3.16 24.08 29.27
N LEU A 195 -4.27 23.94 28.54
CA LEU A 195 -5.42 23.17 29.01
C LEU A 195 -5.08 21.69 29.26
N ALA A 196 -4.34 21.08 28.34
CA ALA A 196 -3.89 19.69 28.48
C ALA A 196 -2.97 19.53 29.71
N ALA A 197 -2.10 20.50 30.02
CA ALA A 197 -1.24 20.44 31.20
C ALA A 197 -2.04 20.46 32.50
N ASN A 198 -3.02 21.35 32.59
CA ASN A 198 -3.89 21.44 33.77
C ASN A 198 -4.71 20.16 33.98
N LEU A 199 -5.27 19.60 32.89
CA LEU A 199 -6.00 18.34 32.96
C LEU A 199 -5.07 17.20 33.37
N ARG A 200 -3.85 17.17 32.83
CA ARG A 200 -2.86 16.16 33.15
C ARG A 200 -2.42 16.20 34.62
N ASP A 201 -2.19 17.37 35.20
CA ASP A 201 -1.84 17.49 36.62
C ASP A 201 -2.97 16.97 37.52
N SER A 202 -4.21 17.10 37.08
CA SER A 202 -5.36 16.46 37.74
C SER A 202 -5.34 14.93 37.63
N LEU A 203 -4.78 14.37 36.54
CA LEU A 203 -4.65 12.93 36.28
C LEU A 203 -3.42 12.27 36.95
N ILE A 204 -2.30 12.99 37.08
CA ILE A 204 -0.99 12.49 37.56
C ILE A 204 -1.04 11.88 38.97
N LYS A 205 -2.07 12.20 39.78
CA LYS A 205 -2.30 11.54 41.09
C LYS A 205 -2.43 10.01 40.96
N SER A 206 -2.72 9.48 39.77
CA SER A 206 -2.86 8.04 39.49
C SER A 206 -1.58 7.32 39.02
N ARG A 207 -0.53 8.05 38.58
CA ARG A 207 0.75 7.51 38.03
C ARG A 207 0.55 6.37 37.02
N SER A 208 -0.40 6.51 36.08
CA SER A 208 -0.67 5.49 35.06
C SER A 208 0.29 5.64 33.87
N PRO A 209 0.86 4.55 33.32
CA PRO A 209 1.67 4.60 32.09
C PRO A 209 0.86 5.04 30.83
N HIS A 210 -0.45 5.31 30.99
CA HIS A 210 -1.36 5.64 29.89
C HIS A 210 -2.07 6.99 30.07
N ASP A 211 -1.46 7.88 30.86
CA ASP A 211 -1.93 9.24 31.12
C ASP A 211 -2.32 10.01 29.84
N HIS A 212 -1.69 9.73 28.69
CA HIS A 212 -1.95 10.44 27.44
C HIS A 212 -3.33 10.13 26.81
N LEU A 213 -3.83 8.90 26.93
CA LEU A 213 -5.17 8.53 26.43
C LEU A 213 -6.27 9.03 27.36
N ALA A 214 -6.00 9.01 28.67
CA ALA A 214 -6.88 9.65 29.65
C ALA A 214 -6.95 11.15 29.43
N LEU A 215 -5.80 11.77 29.18
CA LEU A 215 -5.72 13.17 28.83
C LEU A 215 -6.55 13.47 27.57
N HIS A 216 -6.41 12.67 26.51
CA HIS A 216 -7.20 12.84 25.28
C HIS A 216 -8.71 12.70 25.52
N ALA A 217 -9.15 11.65 26.24
CA ALA A 217 -10.55 11.43 26.58
C ALA A 217 -11.14 12.60 27.39
N GLY A 218 -10.37 13.13 28.35
CA GLY A 218 -10.78 14.31 29.10
C GLY A 218 -10.88 15.56 28.24
N MET A 219 -9.96 15.76 27.29
CA MET A 219 -10.02 16.87 26.33
C MET A 219 -11.23 16.79 25.39
N ILE A 220 -11.59 15.59 24.90
CA ILE A 220 -12.84 15.35 24.15
C ILE A 220 -14.03 15.80 24.98
N SER A 221 -14.10 15.35 26.24
CA SER A 221 -15.22 15.69 27.13
C SER A 221 -15.38 17.20 27.34
N LEU A 222 -14.27 17.93 27.49
CA LEU A 222 -14.30 19.38 27.72
C LEU A 222 -14.76 20.18 26.50
N SER A 223 -14.62 19.63 25.30
CA SER A 223 -14.96 20.31 24.04
C SER A 223 -16.47 20.32 23.71
N GLU A 224 -17.31 19.63 24.49
CA GLU A 224 -18.73 19.45 24.13
C GLU A 224 -19.55 20.72 24.05
N ASN A 225 -19.24 21.75 24.86
CA ASN A 225 -19.95 23.05 24.81
C ASN A 225 -19.86 23.72 23.42
N TYR A 226 -19.11 23.11 22.51
CA TYR A 226 -18.88 23.53 21.15
C TYR A 226 -19.38 22.49 20.11
N HIS A 227 -20.36 21.66 20.49
CA HIS A 227 -21.13 20.77 19.60
C HIS A 227 -20.31 19.68 18.89
N GLY A 228 -19.36 19.04 19.59
CA GLY A 228 -18.54 17.97 19.00
C GLY A 228 -17.52 18.48 17.97
N LEU A 229 -17.46 19.81 17.77
CA LEU A 229 -16.30 20.47 17.23
C LEU A 229 -15.37 20.77 18.41
N TYR A 230 -14.11 20.42 18.27
CA TYR A 230 -13.08 20.57 19.28
C TYR A 230 -12.62 22.03 19.51
N LEU A 231 -13.57 22.97 19.51
CA LEU A 231 -13.36 24.39 19.70
C LEU A 231 -13.18 24.64 21.19
N PHE A 232 -12.23 25.49 21.55
CA PHE A 232 -12.14 26.03 22.89
C PHE A 232 -12.22 27.54 22.74
N THR A 233 -13.17 28.17 23.43
CA THR A 233 -13.28 29.63 23.45
C THR A 233 -13.03 30.20 24.84
N ASN A 234 -13.03 29.38 25.90
CA ASN A 234 -12.79 29.78 27.30
C ASN A 234 -12.19 28.62 28.12
N GLU A 235 -11.51 28.97 29.22
CA GLU A 235 -10.98 28.01 30.19
C GLU A 235 -12.11 27.28 30.93
N PRO A 236 -11.99 25.96 31.13
CA PRO A 236 -12.90 25.23 32.00
C PRO A 236 -12.57 25.43 33.49
N LEU A 237 -13.60 25.67 34.30
CA LEU A 237 -13.50 25.77 35.76
C LEU A 237 -13.13 24.40 36.37
N SER A 238 -12.40 24.39 37.48
CA SER A 238 -11.76 23.18 38.07
C SER A 238 -12.76 22.14 38.49
N HIS A 239 -13.91 22.57 38.97
CA HIS A 239 -15.00 21.69 39.37
C HIS A 239 -15.70 21.03 38.16
N LEU A 240 -15.37 21.44 36.93
CA LEU A 240 -15.86 20.84 35.69
C LEU A 240 -14.86 19.84 35.08
N MET A 241 -13.69 19.63 35.70
CA MET A 241 -12.68 18.67 35.24
C MET A 241 -13.19 17.23 35.37
N PRO A 242 -13.08 16.41 34.31
CA PRO A 242 -13.55 15.03 34.34
C PRO A 242 -12.60 14.11 35.12
N HIS A 243 -13.18 13.10 35.76
CA HIS A 243 -12.48 11.90 36.20
C HIS A 243 -12.23 10.98 34.98
N CYS A 244 -11.13 10.21 34.99
CA CYS A 244 -10.79 9.30 33.89
C CYS A 244 -10.59 7.86 34.39
N TRP A 245 -11.01 6.89 33.58
CA TRP A 245 -10.89 5.44 33.82
C TRP A 245 -10.29 4.75 32.61
N HIS A 246 -9.44 3.75 32.87
CA HIS A 246 -8.84 2.91 31.84
C HIS A 246 -9.38 1.49 31.93
N LEU A 247 -9.93 1.00 30.81
CA LEU A 247 -10.42 -0.35 30.66
C LEU A 247 -9.46 -1.09 29.74
N ASN A 248 -8.60 -1.93 30.30
CA ASN A 248 -7.81 -2.87 29.52
C ASN A 248 -8.77 -3.93 28.97
N VAL A 249 -8.74 -4.12 27.66
CA VAL A 249 -9.57 -5.12 26.99
C VAL A 249 -8.66 -6.10 26.29
N GLU A 250 -9.06 -7.36 26.21
CA GLU A 250 -8.37 -8.32 25.34
C GLU A 250 -8.40 -7.80 23.90
N ARG A 251 -7.32 -7.97 23.13
CA ARG A 251 -7.26 -7.53 21.73
C ARG A 251 -8.45 -8.14 20.98
N SER A 252 -9.40 -7.29 20.62
CA SER A 252 -10.71 -7.70 20.13
C SER A 252 -11.07 -6.92 18.89
N THR A 253 -11.91 -7.51 18.04
CA THR A 253 -12.52 -6.84 16.87
C THR A 253 -13.83 -6.16 17.24
N HIS A 254 -14.45 -6.62 18.32
CA HIS A 254 -15.69 -6.12 18.85
C HIS A 254 -15.72 -6.30 20.36
N ILE A 255 -16.16 -5.29 21.09
CA ILE A 255 -16.56 -5.46 22.48
C ILE A 255 -17.87 -4.73 22.73
N GLU A 256 -18.65 -5.27 23.66
CA GLU A 256 -19.73 -4.55 24.30
C GLU A 256 -19.32 -4.23 25.74
N LEU A 257 -19.44 -2.95 26.08
CA LEU A 257 -19.25 -2.47 27.43
C LEU A 257 -20.58 -1.99 27.99
N ARG A 258 -20.72 -2.17 29.29
CA ARG A 258 -21.76 -1.54 30.08
C ARG A 258 -21.12 -0.47 30.96
N LEU A 259 -21.48 0.79 30.74
CA LEU A 259 -21.18 1.85 31.69
C LEU A 259 -22.38 2.09 32.60
N THR A 260 -22.17 2.18 33.90
CA THR A 260 -23.22 2.50 34.86
C THR A 260 -22.90 3.83 35.55
N LEU A 261 -23.86 4.74 35.50
CA LEU A 261 -23.81 6.07 36.09
C LEU A 261 -24.65 6.09 37.38
N PRO A 262 -24.08 6.50 38.53
CA PRO A 262 -24.82 6.58 39.80
C PRO A 262 -25.96 7.59 39.73
N GLN A 263 -27.01 7.36 40.53
CA GLN A 263 -28.23 8.15 40.52
C GLN A 263 -27.96 9.60 40.98
N ALA A 264 -28.34 10.55 40.10
CA ALA A 264 -28.33 12.02 40.24
C ALA A 264 -26.98 12.75 40.02
N ASN A 265 -26.77 13.15 38.77
CA ASN A 265 -26.70 14.57 38.40
C ASN A 265 -27.21 14.71 36.96
N THR A 266 -28.27 15.47 36.75
CA THR A 266 -28.69 15.87 35.40
C THR A 266 -27.54 16.63 34.75
N GLY A 267 -27.02 16.17 33.60
CA GLY A 267 -25.96 16.91 32.90
C GLY A 267 -24.63 16.18 32.69
N VAL A 268 -24.47 14.92 33.11
CA VAL A 268 -23.18 14.22 33.00
C VAL A 268 -22.81 13.98 31.54
N LYS A 269 -21.56 14.30 31.20
CA LYS A 269 -20.96 14.12 29.87
C LYS A 269 -19.90 13.03 29.92
N ILE A 270 -19.74 12.29 28.83
CA ILE A 270 -18.77 11.19 28.74
C ILE A 270 -17.97 11.30 27.44
N GLY A 271 -16.65 11.45 27.56
CA GLY A 271 -15.69 11.30 26.47
C GLY A 271 -15.09 9.90 26.46
N LEU A 272 -14.93 9.30 25.29
CA LEU A 272 -14.37 7.96 25.11
C LEU A 272 -13.28 7.94 24.06
N VAL A 273 -12.25 7.14 24.30
CA VAL A 273 -11.15 6.89 23.36
C VAL A 273 -10.83 5.40 23.34
N ALA A 274 -10.89 4.79 22.16
CA ALA A 274 -10.35 3.48 21.87
C ALA A 274 -8.86 3.60 21.56
N SER A 275 -8.08 2.63 21.99
CA SER A 275 -6.63 2.63 21.82
C SER A 275 -6.11 1.25 21.52
N PHE A 276 -5.01 1.18 20.79
CA PHE A 276 -4.30 -0.04 20.43
C PHE A 276 -2.82 0.19 20.61
N GLN A 277 -2.13 -0.67 21.36
CA GLN A 277 -0.69 -0.63 21.59
C GLN A 277 -0.19 0.76 22.03
N GLY A 278 -0.94 1.41 22.91
CA GLY A 278 -0.55 2.72 23.45
C GLY A 278 -0.73 3.90 22.47
N SER A 279 -1.46 3.73 21.38
CA SER A 279 -1.85 4.81 20.46
C SER A 279 -3.36 4.82 20.23
N ILE A 280 -3.93 5.95 19.80
CA ILE A 280 -5.37 6.03 19.52
C ILE A 280 -5.71 5.07 18.37
N ALA A 281 -6.72 4.23 18.58
CA ALA A 281 -7.20 3.26 17.60
C ALA A 281 -8.09 3.96 16.56
N ARG A 282 -7.48 4.78 15.72
CA ARG A 282 -8.18 5.69 14.80
C ARG A 282 -9.07 5.03 13.75
N THR A 283 -8.94 3.71 13.54
CA THR A 283 -9.82 2.93 12.66
C THR A 283 -10.98 2.27 13.40
N THR A 284 -11.02 2.38 14.73
CA THR A 284 -12.07 1.82 15.57
C THR A 284 -13.25 2.77 15.63
N GLN A 285 -14.44 2.23 15.38
CA GLN A 285 -15.70 2.92 15.55
C GLN A 285 -16.21 2.67 16.97
N LEU A 286 -16.53 3.75 17.67
CA LEU A 286 -17.19 3.70 18.97
C LEU A 286 -18.67 4.05 18.80
N THR A 287 -19.57 3.23 19.29
CA THR A 287 -21.02 3.43 19.22
C THR A 287 -21.63 3.33 20.61
N ALA A 288 -22.35 4.35 21.05
CA ALA A 288 -23.18 4.28 22.26
C ALA A 288 -24.64 4.05 21.90
N ILE A 289 -25.32 3.16 22.63
CA ILE A 289 -26.75 2.91 22.54
C ILE A 289 -27.40 3.42 23.82
N ILE A 290 -28.28 4.42 23.67
CA ILE A 290 -28.95 5.09 24.79
C ILE A 290 -30.44 5.16 24.49
N ASP A 291 -31.28 4.56 25.34
CA ASP A 291 -32.73 4.50 25.16
C ASP A 291 -33.17 4.05 23.75
N GLY A 292 -32.37 3.17 23.12
CA GLY A 292 -32.59 2.65 21.76
C GLY A 292 -32.04 3.52 20.62
N GLN A 293 -31.46 4.69 20.89
CA GLN A 293 -30.80 5.53 19.90
C GLN A 293 -29.29 5.26 19.83
N LYS A 294 -28.73 5.23 18.61
CA LYS A 294 -27.29 5.06 18.37
C LYS A 294 -26.59 6.41 18.23
N ILE A 295 -25.47 6.57 18.94
CA ILE A 295 -24.53 7.70 18.79
C ILE A 295 -23.20 7.10 18.34
N VAL A 296 -22.76 7.48 17.15
CA VAL A 296 -21.54 6.95 16.54
C VAL A 296 -20.43 8.00 16.64
N GLY A 297 -19.27 7.57 17.08
CA GLY A 297 -18.04 8.34 17.17
C GLY A 297 -17.13 8.11 15.96
N GLU A 298 -16.08 8.92 15.86
CA GLU A 298 -15.14 8.92 14.74
C GLU A 298 -13.68 8.86 15.24
N ASN A 299 -12.79 8.31 14.42
CA ASN A 299 -11.35 8.22 14.70
C ASN A 299 -10.99 7.57 16.05
N GLY A 300 -11.72 6.53 16.46
CA GLY A 300 -11.50 5.90 17.77
C GLY A 300 -11.96 6.75 18.95
N THR A 301 -12.75 7.80 18.72
CA THR A 301 -13.21 8.73 19.77
C THR A 301 -14.73 8.87 19.74
N LEU A 302 -15.37 9.09 20.89
CA LEU A 302 -16.81 9.31 21.00
C LEU A 302 -17.14 10.27 22.14
N LEU A 303 -18.15 11.11 21.95
CA LEU A 303 -18.67 12.03 22.96
C LEU A 303 -20.16 11.82 23.17
N ILE A 304 -20.58 11.70 24.44
CA ILE A 304 -21.96 11.48 24.87
C ILE A 304 -22.40 12.64 25.77
N SER A 305 -23.54 13.25 25.42
CA SER A 305 -24.03 14.50 25.99
C SER A 305 -25.35 14.32 26.76
N PRO A 306 -25.67 15.19 27.74
CA PRO A 306 -26.81 15.03 28.64
C PRO A 306 -28.20 15.12 28.00
N ASP A 307 -28.34 15.76 26.84
CA ASP A 307 -29.61 15.78 26.10
C ASP A 307 -30.02 14.39 25.58
N LYS A 308 -29.04 13.48 25.51
CA LYS A 308 -29.20 12.10 25.05
C LYS A 308 -29.29 11.11 26.22
N LEU A 309 -29.33 11.60 27.47
CA LEU A 309 -29.35 10.79 28.70
C LEU A 309 -30.67 10.99 29.48
N SER A 310 -31.32 9.90 29.89
CA SER A 310 -32.60 9.91 30.62
C SER A 310 -32.46 10.47 32.05
N ARG A 311 -33.48 11.19 32.52
CA ARG A 311 -33.38 12.09 33.68
C ARG A 311 -33.75 11.50 35.05
N THR A 312 -34.13 10.21 35.15
CA THR A 312 -34.91 9.76 36.32
C THR A 312 -34.38 8.57 37.15
N ASN A 313 -33.35 7.82 36.75
CA ASN A 313 -32.77 6.69 37.54
C ASN A 313 -31.28 6.43 37.27
N GLU A 314 -30.65 5.49 38.00
CA GLU A 314 -29.34 4.90 37.64
C GLU A 314 -29.36 4.49 36.17
N GLN A 315 -28.40 5.00 35.39
CA GLN A 315 -28.44 4.87 33.94
C GLN A 315 -27.34 3.92 33.47
N THR A 316 -27.77 2.92 32.71
CA THR A 316 -26.88 1.97 32.04
C THR A 316 -26.73 2.37 30.58
N LEU A 317 -25.49 2.55 30.13
CA LEU A 317 -25.14 2.80 28.74
C LEU A 317 -24.49 1.56 28.16
N TYR A 318 -24.98 1.12 27.01
CA TYR A 318 -24.35 0.06 26.25
C TYR A 318 -23.46 0.71 25.20
N LEU A 319 -22.18 0.36 25.23
CA LEU A 319 -21.22 0.80 24.23
C LEU A 319 -20.79 -0.40 23.43
N GLN A 320 -20.64 -0.17 22.14
CA GLN A 320 -20.08 -1.08 21.18
C GLN A 320 -18.82 -0.43 20.61
N ALA A 321 -17.71 -1.15 20.61
CA ALA A 321 -16.50 -0.73 19.91
C ALA A 321 -16.20 -1.75 18.83
N ASP A 322 -16.15 -1.31 17.57
CA ASP A 322 -15.88 -2.15 16.40
C ASP A 322 -14.57 -1.69 15.74
N GLY A 323 -13.60 -2.58 15.62
CA GLY A 323 -12.26 -2.28 15.10
C GLY A 323 -11.18 -2.89 15.95
N LEU A 324 -9.93 -2.51 15.71
CA LEU A 324 -8.76 -3.04 16.43
C LEU A 324 -8.40 -2.15 17.60
N PHE A 325 -8.53 -2.66 18.82
CA PHE A 325 -8.17 -1.95 20.06
C PHE A 325 -7.84 -2.95 21.18
N ASP A 326 -7.03 -2.53 22.13
CA ASP A 326 -6.68 -3.26 23.35
C ASP A 326 -7.01 -2.47 24.63
N ARG A 327 -7.59 -1.27 24.46
CA ARG A 327 -8.00 -0.42 25.57
C ARG A 327 -9.12 0.54 25.19
N ILE A 328 -9.98 0.83 26.16
CA ILE A 328 -10.89 1.97 26.11
C ILE A 328 -10.65 2.87 27.33
N THR A 329 -10.48 4.16 27.07
CA THR A 329 -10.35 5.18 28.12
C THR A 329 -11.62 6.02 28.14
N VAL A 330 -12.17 6.22 29.32
CA VAL A 330 -13.43 6.94 29.53
C VAL A 330 -13.18 8.12 30.46
N ALA A 331 -13.69 9.30 30.10
CA ALA A 331 -13.63 10.51 30.91
C ALA A 331 -15.05 11.02 31.20
N SER A 332 -15.37 11.31 32.47
CA SER A 332 -16.70 11.76 32.89
C SER A 332 -16.64 12.65 34.13
N GLN A 333 -17.56 13.62 34.23
CA GLN A 333 -17.70 14.49 35.40
C GLN A 333 -18.33 13.79 36.62
N ALA A 334 -18.98 12.66 36.41
CA ALA A 334 -19.46 11.79 37.49
C ALA A 334 -18.65 10.51 37.53
N SER A 335 -18.53 9.93 38.72
CA SER A 335 -17.99 8.57 38.89
C SER A 335 -18.77 7.58 38.05
N ILE A 336 -18.06 6.71 37.32
CA ILE A 336 -18.68 5.64 36.54
C ILE A 336 -18.16 4.28 37.02
N THR A 337 -18.95 3.24 36.80
CA THR A 337 -18.45 1.87 36.74
C THR A 337 -18.55 1.36 35.30
N ALA A 338 -17.64 0.48 34.92
CA ALA A 338 -17.56 -0.04 33.57
C ALA A 338 -17.26 -1.53 33.59
N ASP A 339 -18.10 -2.30 32.94
CA ASP A 339 -17.98 -3.75 32.83
C ASP A 339 -17.94 -4.15 31.35
N ILE A 340 -17.04 -5.06 30.98
CA ILE A 340 -17.09 -5.70 29.66
C ILE A 340 -18.19 -6.76 29.73
N THR A 341 -19.25 -6.59 28.92
CA THR A 341 -20.37 -7.54 28.88
C THR A 341 -20.16 -8.63 27.84
N SER A 342 -19.48 -8.31 26.75
CA SER A 342 -19.08 -9.27 25.73
C SER A 342 -17.81 -8.80 25.01
N SER A 343 -17.04 -9.73 24.49
CA SER A 343 -15.90 -9.45 23.64
C SER A 343 -15.77 -10.53 22.56
N VAL A 344 -15.28 -10.14 21.40
CA VAL A 344 -14.89 -11.04 20.31
C VAL A 344 -13.38 -10.90 20.16
N PRO A 345 -12.59 -11.78 20.81
CA PRO A 345 -11.13 -11.70 20.74
C PRO A 345 -10.69 -11.88 19.29
N LEU A 346 -9.61 -11.18 18.96
CA LEU A 346 -9.03 -11.18 17.62
C LEU A 346 -8.45 -12.56 17.26
N ILE A 347 -7.80 -13.20 18.24
CA ILE A 347 -7.26 -14.55 18.18
C ILE A 347 -7.66 -15.25 19.47
N ARG A 348 -8.26 -16.43 19.35
CA ARG A 348 -8.58 -17.30 20.49
C ARG A 348 -7.35 -18.14 20.86
N PRO A 349 -7.24 -18.60 22.12
CA PRO A 349 -6.12 -19.45 22.55
C PRO A 349 -5.86 -20.70 21.68
N ASP A 350 -6.92 -21.22 21.04
CA ASP A 350 -6.86 -22.41 20.19
C ASP A 350 -6.75 -22.11 18.68
N ASP A 351 -6.72 -20.84 18.28
CA ASP A 351 -6.54 -20.48 16.87
C ASP A 351 -5.09 -20.78 16.43
N ASP A 352 -4.93 -21.37 15.25
CA ASP A 352 -3.61 -21.66 14.65
C ASP A 352 -3.29 -20.60 13.59
N VAL A 353 -2.31 -19.77 13.93
CA VAL A 353 -1.79 -18.66 13.13
C VAL A 353 -0.45 -19.05 12.51
N ILE A 354 -0.43 -19.17 11.18
CA ILE A 354 0.75 -19.55 10.40
C ILE A 354 1.13 -18.40 9.46
N VAL A 355 2.38 -17.96 9.51
CA VAL A 355 2.92 -17.00 8.53
C VAL A 355 3.74 -17.76 7.50
N GLY A 356 3.33 -17.70 6.24
CA GLY A 356 4.07 -18.24 5.10
C GLY A 356 4.98 -17.18 4.49
N ILE A 357 6.24 -17.53 4.19
CA ILE A 357 7.26 -16.62 3.67
C ILE A 357 7.93 -17.25 2.45
N SER A 358 8.07 -16.46 1.38
CA SER A 358 8.91 -16.82 0.24
C SER A 358 10.13 -15.89 0.17
N ALA A 359 11.32 -16.50 0.27
CA ALA A 359 12.60 -15.84 0.00
C ALA A 359 13.10 -16.29 -1.39
N SER A 360 12.70 -15.55 -2.41
CA SER A 360 13.02 -15.80 -3.81
C SER A 360 13.22 -14.48 -4.56
N HIS A 361 13.31 -14.52 -5.90
CA HIS A 361 13.31 -13.32 -6.73
C HIS A 361 11.94 -12.62 -6.80
N ASP A 362 10.87 -13.22 -6.28
CA ASP A 362 9.56 -12.60 -6.07
C ASP A 362 9.17 -12.78 -4.59
N ALA A 363 9.85 -12.07 -3.70
CA ALA A 363 9.66 -12.23 -2.26
C ALA A 363 8.22 -11.87 -1.85
N SER A 364 7.65 -12.60 -0.90
CA SER A 364 6.27 -12.43 -0.46
C SER A 364 6.02 -13.02 0.91
N ALA A 365 4.90 -12.62 1.52
CA ALA A 365 4.40 -13.23 2.74
C ALA A 365 2.87 -13.42 2.66
N CYS A 366 2.36 -14.39 3.41
CA CYS A 366 0.93 -14.57 3.65
C CYS A 366 0.65 -14.93 5.11
N LEU A 367 -0.55 -14.61 5.58
CA LEU A 367 -1.07 -14.98 6.89
C LEU A 367 -2.20 -15.99 6.73
N MET A 368 -2.06 -17.13 7.39
CA MET A 368 -3.10 -18.15 7.53
C MET A 368 -3.62 -18.14 8.97
N VAL A 369 -4.94 -18.20 9.13
CA VAL A 369 -5.60 -18.39 10.43
C VAL A 369 -6.59 -19.53 10.30
N ASN A 370 -6.42 -20.59 11.11
CA ASN A 370 -7.28 -21.78 11.12
C ASN A 370 -7.47 -22.42 9.74
N GLY A 371 -6.38 -22.58 9.00
CA GLY A 371 -6.40 -23.21 7.68
C GLY A 371 -6.97 -22.32 6.56
N LYS A 372 -7.22 -21.03 6.80
CA LYS A 372 -7.67 -20.07 5.78
C LYS A 372 -6.65 -18.97 5.57
N ILE A 373 -6.26 -18.71 4.32
CA ILE A 373 -5.43 -17.57 3.97
C ILE A 373 -6.26 -16.30 4.13
N ARG A 374 -5.79 -15.37 4.97
CA ARG A 374 -6.49 -14.12 5.29
C ARG A 374 -5.89 -12.93 4.55
N TYR A 375 -4.57 -12.83 4.58
CA TYR A 375 -3.85 -11.74 3.95
C TYR A 375 -2.59 -12.26 3.26
N GLY A 376 -2.12 -11.50 2.27
CA GLY A 376 -0.94 -11.84 1.50
C GLY A 376 -0.50 -10.66 0.66
N ILE A 377 0.81 -10.45 0.57
CA ILE A 377 1.39 -9.38 -0.22
C ILE A 377 2.73 -9.79 -0.83
N GLN A 378 3.00 -9.31 -2.05
CA GLN A 378 4.32 -9.40 -2.66
C GLN A 378 5.17 -8.20 -2.23
N LEU A 379 6.45 -8.42 -1.91
CA LEU A 379 7.36 -7.37 -1.47
C LEU A 379 7.47 -6.24 -2.51
N GLU A 380 7.46 -6.58 -3.80
CA GLU A 380 7.50 -5.59 -4.88
C GLU A 380 6.39 -4.52 -4.78
N ARG A 381 5.20 -4.89 -4.28
CA ARG A 381 4.06 -3.97 -4.14
C ARG A 381 4.38 -2.85 -3.13
N LEU A 382 5.15 -3.19 -2.10
CA LEU A 382 5.51 -2.29 -0.99
C LEU A 382 6.78 -1.49 -1.31
N THR A 383 7.84 -2.15 -1.81
CA THR A 383 9.12 -1.48 -2.09
C THR A 383 9.12 -0.71 -3.41
N ARG A 384 8.13 -0.97 -4.28
CA ARG A 384 8.00 -0.42 -5.64
C ARG A 384 9.10 -0.87 -6.59
N ILE A 385 9.94 -1.82 -6.19
CA ILE A 385 10.96 -2.45 -7.03
C ILE A 385 10.32 -3.70 -7.66
N LYS A 386 10.28 -3.76 -8.98
CA LYS A 386 9.64 -4.88 -9.67
C LYS A 386 10.49 -6.15 -9.60
N HIS A 387 9.87 -7.28 -9.29
CA HIS A 387 10.53 -8.54 -8.95
C HIS A 387 11.49 -8.34 -7.77
N ASP A 388 11.07 -7.56 -6.77
CA ASP A 388 11.85 -7.41 -5.56
C ASP A 388 11.91 -8.76 -4.84
N GLY A 389 13.13 -9.22 -4.68
CA GLY A 389 13.45 -10.53 -4.19
C GLY A 389 14.51 -10.46 -3.12
N ARG A 390 14.44 -11.41 -2.19
CA ARG A 390 15.43 -11.57 -1.13
C ARG A 390 16.00 -12.97 -1.22
N SER A 391 17.33 -13.06 -1.28
CA SER A 391 18.04 -14.34 -1.30
C SER A 391 18.09 -15.04 0.07
N ILE A 392 17.68 -14.34 1.13
CA ILE A 392 17.67 -14.77 2.53
C ILE A 392 16.38 -14.25 3.19
N LEU A 393 16.05 -14.72 4.39
CA LEU A 393 14.96 -14.14 5.19
C LEU A 393 15.34 -12.70 5.58
N ASP A 394 14.61 -11.72 5.04
CA ASP A 394 14.88 -10.28 5.18
C ASP A 394 13.59 -9.46 4.93
N SER A 395 12.44 -9.98 5.34
CA SER A 395 11.13 -9.45 4.94
C SER A 395 10.21 -9.18 6.13
N THR A 396 10.67 -8.38 7.09
CA THR A 396 9.77 -7.81 8.11
C THR A 396 8.62 -7.06 7.42
N LEU A 397 8.91 -6.23 6.42
CA LEU A 397 7.90 -5.39 5.76
C LEU A 397 6.66 -6.16 5.22
N ALA A 398 6.86 -7.29 4.52
CA ALA A 398 5.74 -8.06 3.97
C ALA A 398 5.00 -8.87 5.06
N VAL A 399 5.73 -9.37 6.06
CA VAL A 399 5.12 -10.07 7.20
C VAL A 399 4.35 -9.10 8.08
N ASP A 400 4.96 -7.98 8.43
CA ASP A 400 4.38 -6.90 9.23
C ASP A 400 3.14 -6.33 8.54
N TYR A 401 3.16 -6.18 7.21
CA TYR A 401 1.97 -5.81 6.44
C TYR A 401 0.83 -6.80 6.67
N CYS A 402 1.07 -8.10 6.51
CA CYS A 402 0.05 -9.14 6.67
C CYS A 402 -0.47 -9.23 8.11
N LEU A 403 0.42 -9.15 9.10
CA LEU A 403 0.06 -9.15 10.52
C LEU A 403 -0.73 -7.90 10.88
N SER A 404 -0.26 -6.72 10.49
CA SER A 404 -0.93 -5.44 10.75
C SER A 404 -2.30 -5.36 10.08
N ALA A 405 -2.44 -5.90 8.86
CA ALA A 405 -3.74 -5.98 8.19
C ALA A 405 -4.75 -6.85 8.96
N ALA A 406 -4.27 -7.84 9.72
CA ALA A 406 -5.07 -8.65 10.63
C ALA A 406 -5.12 -8.12 12.07
N GLY A 407 -4.44 -7.02 12.38
CA GLY A 407 -4.29 -6.51 13.76
C GLY A 407 -3.43 -7.38 14.68
N LEU A 408 -2.62 -8.27 14.10
CA LEU A 408 -1.76 -9.21 14.81
C LEU A 408 -0.34 -8.66 14.94
N THR A 409 0.41 -9.29 15.82
CA THR A 409 1.85 -9.12 16.01
C THR A 409 2.56 -10.46 15.81
N TYR A 410 3.89 -10.44 15.73
CA TYR A 410 4.65 -11.68 15.60
C TYR A 410 4.49 -12.62 16.82
N HIS A 411 4.11 -12.09 17.99
CA HIS A 411 3.84 -12.89 19.19
C HIS A 411 2.58 -13.77 19.08
N ASP A 412 1.70 -13.47 18.13
CA ASP A 412 0.47 -14.24 17.89
C ASP A 412 0.71 -15.43 16.97
N VAL A 413 1.90 -15.53 16.37
CA VAL A 413 2.21 -16.53 15.34
C VAL A 413 2.62 -17.84 16.01
N ASN A 414 1.87 -18.91 15.73
CA ASN A 414 2.18 -20.25 16.23
C ASN A 414 3.24 -20.94 15.37
N CYS A 415 3.33 -20.61 14.08
CA CYS A 415 4.30 -21.19 13.17
C CYS A 415 4.74 -20.24 12.06
N PHE A 416 6.05 -20.17 11.82
CA PHE A 416 6.62 -19.52 10.65
C PHE A 416 7.04 -20.58 9.62
N ALA A 417 6.42 -20.54 8.45
CA ALA A 417 6.66 -21.46 7.36
C ALA A 417 7.41 -20.76 6.23
N TYR A 418 8.50 -21.34 5.73
CA TYR A 418 9.27 -20.72 4.67
C TYR A 418 9.89 -21.73 3.71
N ASN A 419 10.26 -21.22 2.54
CA ASN A 419 11.16 -21.90 1.62
C ASN A 419 12.39 -21.02 1.35
N ILE A 420 13.51 -21.67 1.02
CA ILE A 420 14.64 -21.03 0.34
C ILE A 420 14.80 -21.72 -1.01
N GLN A 421 15.22 -20.95 -2.02
CA GLN A 421 15.33 -21.51 -3.37
C GLN A 421 16.34 -22.65 -3.45
N SER A 422 17.35 -22.78 -2.58
CA SER A 422 18.25 -23.94 -2.60
C SER A 422 18.72 -24.30 -1.19
N ALA A 423 18.44 -25.53 -0.78
CA ALA A 423 18.72 -26.05 0.54
C ALA A 423 19.49 -27.37 0.42
N THR A 424 20.81 -27.29 0.52
CA THR A 424 21.69 -28.46 0.42
C THR A 424 22.54 -28.60 1.69
N PRO A 425 22.92 -29.80 2.12
CA PRO A 425 23.87 -29.96 3.21
C PRO A 425 25.16 -29.19 2.90
N GLU A 426 25.73 -28.46 3.86
CA GLU A 426 26.88 -27.52 3.71
C GLU A 426 26.62 -26.25 2.87
N TYR A 427 25.47 -26.09 2.17
CA TYR A 427 25.19 -24.88 1.38
C TYR A 427 23.72 -24.44 1.46
N ILE A 428 23.52 -23.16 1.75
CA ILE A 428 22.27 -22.45 1.54
C ILE A 428 22.49 -21.55 0.33
N GLY A 429 21.90 -21.89 -0.81
CA GLY A 429 22.10 -21.18 -2.07
C GLY A 429 23.59 -20.91 -2.41
N LEU A 430 23.90 -19.66 -2.78
CA LEU A 430 25.25 -19.17 -3.15
C LEU A 430 26.17 -18.92 -1.93
N ASN A 431 26.21 -19.84 -0.97
CA ASN A 431 26.94 -19.68 0.31
C ASN A 431 26.43 -18.46 1.12
N GLN A 432 25.10 -18.30 1.17
CA GLN A 432 24.44 -17.20 1.87
C GLN A 432 23.93 -17.68 3.24
N PRO A 433 23.79 -16.80 4.24
CA PRO A 433 23.12 -17.15 5.49
C PRO A 433 21.62 -17.45 5.25
N VAL A 434 20.94 -18.12 6.18
CA VAL A 434 19.48 -18.35 6.09
C VAL A 434 18.71 -17.02 6.20
N HIS A 435 19.20 -16.11 7.03
CA HIS A 435 18.56 -14.85 7.38
C HIS A 435 19.57 -13.69 7.39
N ALA A 436 19.09 -12.46 7.27
CA ALA A 436 19.90 -11.26 7.42
C ALA A 436 20.45 -11.11 8.85
N ALA A 437 21.55 -10.38 9.02
CA ALA A 437 22.24 -10.26 10.32
C ALA A 437 21.38 -9.60 11.41
N ASP A 438 20.41 -8.78 11.01
CA ASP A 438 19.45 -8.05 11.84
C ASP A 438 18.05 -8.68 11.85
N PHE A 439 17.90 -9.91 11.31
CA PHE A 439 16.64 -10.62 11.32
C PHE A 439 16.29 -11.10 12.74
N THR A 440 15.18 -10.58 13.29
CA THR A 440 14.76 -10.85 14.67
C THR A 440 13.34 -11.38 14.81
N LEU A 441 12.65 -11.60 13.68
CA LEU A 441 11.23 -11.97 13.66
C LEU A 441 10.96 -13.33 14.32
N PHE A 442 11.80 -14.33 14.04
CA PHE A 442 11.76 -15.66 14.67
C PHE A 442 13.10 -16.37 14.50
N ASP A 443 13.32 -17.45 15.26
CA ASP A 443 14.45 -18.36 15.04
C ASP A 443 14.11 -19.39 13.93
N PRO A 444 14.76 -19.33 12.74
CA PRO A 444 14.46 -20.22 11.62
C PRO A 444 14.84 -21.69 11.86
N PHE A 445 15.55 -21.99 12.96
CA PHE A 445 15.93 -23.33 13.38
C PHE A 445 15.11 -23.85 14.58
N SER A 446 14.12 -23.09 15.03
CA SER A 446 13.24 -23.53 16.13
C SER A 446 12.21 -24.58 15.69
N ALA A 447 11.64 -25.31 16.65
CA ALA A 447 10.55 -26.26 16.42
C ALA A 447 9.26 -25.61 15.86
N ASN A 448 9.09 -24.29 16.06
CA ASN A 448 7.95 -23.52 15.55
C ASN A 448 8.18 -23.00 14.12
N ALA A 449 9.35 -23.26 13.54
CA ALA A 449 9.62 -22.99 12.13
C ALA A 449 9.39 -24.27 11.30
N VAL A 450 8.80 -24.12 10.11
CA VAL A 450 8.65 -25.21 9.13
C VAL A 450 9.32 -24.83 7.83
N PHE A 451 10.13 -25.74 7.31
CA PHE A 451 10.77 -25.64 6.02
C PHE A 451 10.12 -26.60 5.02
N ALA A 452 9.82 -26.10 3.82
CA ALA A 452 9.26 -26.91 2.75
C ALA A 452 10.00 -26.72 1.42
N SER A 453 10.14 -27.83 0.67
CA SER A 453 10.70 -27.86 -0.68
C SER A 453 10.00 -26.86 -1.62
N HIS A 454 10.77 -26.20 -2.48
CA HIS A 454 10.25 -25.19 -3.41
C HIS A 454 9.11 -25.70 -4.33
N HIS A 455 9.30 -26.82 -5.04
CA HIS A 455 8.24 -27.41 -5.88
C HIS A 455 7.06 -27.92 -5.04
N LEU A 456 7.32 -28.40 -3.83
CA LEU A 456 6.27 -28.84 -2.93
C LEU A 456 5.38 -27.65 -2.54
N CYS A 457 5.97 -26.50 -2.23
CA CYS A 457 5.20 -25.28 -1.99
C CYS A 457 4.38 -24.84 -3.20
N HIS A 458 4.93 -24.87 -4.42
CA HIS A 458 4.13 -24.59 -5.64
C HIS A 458 2.90 -25.51 -5.72
N ALA A 459 3.09 -26.80 -5.47
CA ALA A 459 2.02 -27.79 -5.49
C ALA A 459 0.96 -27.51 -4.39
N PHE A 460 1.38 -27.28 -3.14
CA PHE A 460 0.48 -26.94 -2.04
C PHE A 460 -0.27 -25.63 -2.26
N ALA A 461 0.39 -24.60 -2.77
CA ALA A 461 -0.23 -23.31 -3.06
C ALA A 461 -1.39 -23.48 -4.05
N ALA A 462 -1.13 -24.20 -5.14
CA ALA A 462 -2.15 -24.41 -6.16
C ALA A 462 -3.23 -25.40 -5.72
N TRP A 463 -2.87 -26.43 -4.94
CA TRP A 463 -3.86 -27.36 -4.38
C TRP A 463 -4.83 -26.65 -3.45
N SER A 464 -4.34 -25.68 -2.67
CA SER A 464 -5.08 -24.97 -1.61
C SER A 464 -6.31 -24.18 -2.09
N GLY A 465 -6.44 -23.89 -3.37
CA GLY A 465 -7.63 -23.24 -3.95
C GLY A 465 -8.34 -24.06 -5.02
N SER A 466 -7.96 -25.32 -5.20
CA SER A 466 -8.47 -26.17 -6.28
C SER A 466 -9.89 -26.67 -6.04
N GLY A 467 -10.30 -26.83 -4.78
CA GLY A 467 -11.56 -27.47 -4.39
C GLY A 467 -11.65 -28.96 -4.73
N PHE A 468 -10.55 -29.60 -5.16
CA PHE A 468 -10.55 -31.02 -5.54
C PHE A 468 -10.24 -31.91 -4.33
N ASP A 469 -10.95 -33.03 -4.19
CA ASP A 469 -10.70 -34.01 -3.11
C ASP A 469 -9.46 -34.88 -3.36
N GLN A 470 -9.16 -35.13 -4.64
CA GLN A 470 -8.02 -35.91 -5.09
C GLN A 470 -7.66 -35.55 -6.53
N GLY A 471 -6.41 -35.75 -6.91
CA GLY A 471 -5.98 -35.45 -8.28
C GLY A 471 -4.47 -35.28 -8.43
N ASN A 472 -4.09 -34.68 -9.56
CA ASN A 472 -2.69 -34.48 -9.92
C ASN A 472 -2.32 -33.01 -9.79
N ALA A 473 -1.16 -32.72 -9.20
CA ALA A 473 -0.53 -31.41 -9.26
C ALA A 473 0.76 -31.50 -10.09
N LEU A 474 0.80 -30.77 -11.20
CA LEU A 474 1.95 -30.68 -12.08
C LEU A 474 2.63 -29.31 -11.90
N VAL A 475 3.84 -29.33 -11.36
CA VAL A 475 4.70 -28.16 -11.21
C VAL A 475 5.66 -28.11 -12.39
N VAL A 476 5.62 -27.03 -13.17
CA VAL A 476 6.55 -26.78 -14.28
C VAL A 476 7.20 -25.43 -14.08
N ASP A 477 8.52 -25.43 -13.86
CA ASP A 477 9.24 -24.23 -13.47
C ASP A 477 10.48 -23.96 -14.34
N GLY A 478 11.04 -22.76 -14.22
CA GLY A 478 12.35 -22.43 -14.79
C GLY A 478 13.45 -23.20 -14.09
N SER A 479 13.56 -22.98 -12.78
CA SER A 479 14.38 -23.77 -11.87
C SER A 479 13.77 -23.70 -10.49
N GLY A 480 13.34 -24.84 -9.98
CA GLY A 480 12.94 -24.97 -8.60
C GLY A 480 14.14 -25.05 -7.68
N GLY A 481 13.91 -25.70 -6.54
CA GLY A 481 14.96 -25.91 -5.56
C GLY A 481 15.85 -27.10 -5.81
N THR A 482 16.83 -27.25 -4.93
CA THR A 482 17.65 -28.46 -4.86
C THR A 482 17.67 -28.97 -3.43
N VAL A 483 17.50 -30.28 -3.28
CA VAL A 483 17.64 -31.02 -2.02
C VAL A 483 18.50 -32.28 -2.25
N VAL A 484 19.00 -32.89 -1.18
CA VAL A 484 19.85 -34.09 -1.22
C VAL A 484 19.22 -35.19 -0.36
N GLY A 485 19.18 -36.43 -0.86
CA GLY A 485 18.80 -37.62 -0.09
C GLY A 485 17.30 -37.87 0.12
N CYS A 486 16.47 -36.83 0.18
CA CYS A 486 15.01 -36.95 0.16
C CYS A 486 14.45 -36.35 -1.13
N ASP A 487 13.31 -36.86 -1.58
CA ASP A 487 12.60 -36.28 -2.71
C ASP A 487 12.07 -34.87 -2.36
N ASP A 488 11.48 -34.67 -1.18
CA ASP A 488 11.10 -33.33 -0.70
C ASP A 488 11.43 -33.13 0.77
N LEU A 489 11.79 -31.89 1.13
CA LEU A 489 11.87 -31.46 2.51
C LEU A 489 10.50 -30.96 2.97
N LEU A 490 10.05 -31.49 4.11
CA LEU A 490 8.93 -30.96 4.89
C LEU A 490 9.27 -31.14 6.38
N CYS A 491 10.16 -30.28 6.87
CA CYS A 491 10.86 -30.47 8.13
C CYS A 491 10.67 -29.30 9.09
N SER A 492 10.84 -29.51 10.39
CA SER A 492 10.91 -28.42 11.38
C SER A 492 12.23 -27.66 11.23
N GLY A 493 12.39 -26.51 11.90
CA GLY A 493 13.66 -25.78 11.92
C GLY A 493 14.81 -26.63 12.48
N GLU A 494 14.55 -27.46 13.49
CA GLU A 494 15.56 -28.33 14.11
C GLU A 494 16.00 -29.45 13.16
N GLU A 495 15.02 -30.10 12.50
CA GLU A 495 15.28 -31.12 11.48
C GLU A 495 16.02 -30.51 10.27
N PHE A 496 15.69 -29.27 9.91
CA PHE A 496 16.37 -28.52 8.86
C PHE A 496 17.83 -28.22 9.22
N ALA A 497 18.10 -27.79 10.47
CA ALA A 497 19.46 -27.61 10.96
C ALA A 497 20.27 -28.90 10.92
N ALA A 498 19.66 -30.03 11.32
CA ALA A 498 20.30 -31.34 11.22
C ALA A 498 20.60 -31.73 9.77
N TYR A 499 19.67 -31.48 8.85
CA TYR A 499 19.87 -31.70 7.41
C TYR A 499 21.03 -30.88 6.84
N LEU A 500 21.12 -29.58 7.19
CA LEU A 500 22.20 -28.71 6.72
C LEU A 500 23.58 -29.17 7.23
N ASN A 501 23.64 -29.75 8.43
CA ASN A 501 24.87 -30.26 9.05
C ASN A 501 25.28 -31.66 8.56
N ALA A 502 24.44 -32.37 7.80
CA ALA A 502 24.68 -33.76 7.41
C ALA A 502 25.81 -33.96 6.36
N GLY A 503 26.21 -32.88 5.68
CA GLY A 503 27.19 -32.89 4.61
C GLY A 503 26.74 -33.54 3.30
N LEU A 504 27.40 -33.19 2.18
CA LEU A 504 26.99 -33.68 0.85
C LEU A 504 27.33 -35.15 0.59
N SER A 505 28.30 -35.70 1.33
CA SER A 505 28.78 -37.09 1.16
C SER A 505 29.11 -37.48 -0.29
N GLY A 506 29.56 -36.53 -1.11
CA GLY A 506 29.88 -36.73 -2.53
C GLY A 506 28.69 -36.73 -3.50
N ILE A 507 27.46 -36.50 -3.03
CA ILE A 507 26.27 -36.38 -3.88
C ILE A 507 26.24 -34.99 -4.50
N LYS A 508 26.07 -34.92 -5.83
CA LYS A 508 25.89 -33.66 -6.53
C LYS A 508 24.42 -33.22 -6.48
N PRO A 509 24.11 -32.03 -5.94
CA PRO A 509 22.76 -31.48 -5.98
C PRO A 509 22.27 -31.30 -7.43
N GLN A 510 21.00 -31.62 -7.69
CA GLN A 510 20.35 -31.37 -8.98
C GLN A 510 19.12 -30.47 -8.82
N LEU A 511 18.95 -29.51 -9.73
CA LEU A 511 17.82 -28.58 -9.71
C LEU A 511 16.55 -29.27 -10.15
N HIS A 512 15.47 -29.11 -9.39
CA HIS A 512 14.14 -29.58 -9.78
C HIS A 512 13.61 -28.70 -10.91
N VAL A 513 13.06 -29.31 -11.98
CA VAL A 513 12.51 -28.55 -13.13
C VAL A 513 11.06 -28.91 -13.45
N VAL A 514 10.67 -30.16 -13.23
CA VAL A 514 9.27 -30.60 -13.29
C VAL A 514 9.01 -31.55 -12.13
N SER A 515 7.91 -31.35 -11.39
CA SER A 515 7.42 -32.32 -10.41
C SER A 515 5.96 -32.66 -10.69
N HIS A 516 5.63 -33.95 -10.61
CA HIS A 516 4.27 -34.45 -10.67
C HIS A 516 3.92 -35.10 -9.35
N TYR A 517 2.88 -34.59 -8.70
CA TYR A 517 2.36 -35.10 -7.44
C TYR A 517 0.96 -35.67 -7.62
N ALA A 518 0.65 -36.70 -6.85
CA ALA A 518 -0.72 -37.11 -6.57
C ALA A 518 -1.11 -36.57 -5.19
N PHE A 519 -2.28 -35.94 -5.10
CA PHE A 519 -2.88 -35.44 -3.86
C PHE A 519 -4.19 -36.17 -3.58
N ASP A 520 -4.47 -36.38 -2.29
CA ASP A 520 -5.76 -36.77 -1.76
C ASP A 520 -5.98 -36.12 -0.38
N GLN A 521 -7.05 -36.48 0.31
CA GLN A 521 -7.35 -35.93 1.63
C GLN A 521 -6.36 -36.35 2.73
N GLN A 522 -5.63 -37.46 2.55
CA GLN A 522 -4.69 -38.01 3.53
C GLN A 522 -3.26 -37.46 3.34
N GLY A 523 -2.89 -37.04 2.13
CA GLY A 523 -1.57 -36.50 1.89
C GLY A 523 -1.25 -36.25 0.42
N TYR A 524 0.05 -36.17 0.16
CA TYR A 524 0.61 -36.06 -1.18
C TYR A 524 1.66 -37.15 -1.40
N ARG A 525 1.87 -37.50 -2.67
CA ARG A 525 2.94 -38.41 -3.10
C ARG A 525 3.61 -37.86 -4.35
N LEU A 526 4.94 -37.72 -4.32
CA LEU A 526 5.70 -37.46 -5.54
C LEU A 526 5.62 -38.68 -6.46
N VAL A 527 5.09 -38.48 -7.66
CA VAL A 527 4.93 -39.52 -8.68
C VAL A 527 6.13 -39.52 -9.62
N ASN A 528 6.57 -38.33 -10.02
CA ASN A 528 7.72 -38.17 -10.90
C ASN A 528 8.42 -36.83 -10.67
N ARG A 529 9.74 -36.79 -10.92
CA ARG A 529 10.53 -35.57 -10.93
C ARG A 529 11.57 -35.59 -12.03
N GLU A 530 11.67 -34.46 -12.72
CA GLU A 530 12.73 -34.18 -13.67
C GLU A 530 13.72 -33.17 -13.08
N TYR A 531 14.98 -33.33 -13.46
CA TYR A 531 16.11 -32.60 -12.89
C TYR A 531 16.97 -31.94 -13.98
N SER A 532 17.66 -30.86 -13.61
CA SER A 532 18.72 -30.22 -14.40
C SER A 532 20.02 -30.13 -13.57
N PRO A 533 21.20 -30.36 -14.16
CA PRO A 533 22.47 -30.25 -13.45
C PRO A 533 22.86 -28.81 -13.10
N SER A 534 22.29 -27.81 -13.79
CA SER A 534 22.54 -26.39 -13.52
C SER A 534 21.51 -25.51 -14.24
N PHE A 535 21.18 -24.34 -13.68
CA PHE A 535 20.44 -23.30 -14.39
C PHE A 535 21.40 -22.50 -15.27
N ASN A 536 21.29 -22.65 -16.60
CA ASN A 536 22.22 -21.97 -17.51
C ASN A 536 21.55 -21.49 -18.80
N ILE A 537 21.03 -20.26 -18.76
CA ILE A 537 20.46 -19.57 -19.92
C ILE A 537 21.46 -19.29 -21.06
N ARG A 538 22.77 -19.60 -20.88
CA ARG A 538 23.83 -19.36 -21.87
C ARG A 538 24.28 -20.60 -22.64
N ASN A 539 24.42 -21.78 -22.01
CA ASN A 539 25.19 -22.92 -22.55
C ASN A 539 24.46 -24.26 -22.76
N GLY A 540 23.18 -24.43 -22.40
CA GLY A 540 22.54 -25.75 -22.42
C GLY A 540 21.47 -25.84 -21.34
N SER A 541 20.28 -26.38 -21.62
CA SER A 541 19.28 -26.62 -20.58
C SER A 541 18.45 -27.89 -20.81
N PHE A 542 18.07 -28.50 -19.69
CA PHE A 542 17.08 -29.57 -19.61
C PHE A 542 15.70 -29.05 -19.16
N SER A 543 15.60 -27.75 -18.84
CA SER A 543 14.37 -27.10 -18.37
C SER A 543 13.62 -26.41 -19.51
N LEU A 544 12.30 -26.64 -19.55
CA LEU A 544 11.37 -25.90 -20.43
C LEU A 544 11.39 -24.40 -20.16
N GLY A 545 11.39 -24.02 -18.88
CA GLY A 545 11.38 -22.61 -18.49
C GLY A 545 12.69 -21.91 -18.81
N GLU A 546 13.83 -22.60 -18.68
CA GLU A 546 15.13 -22.06 -19.10
C GLU A 546 15.23 -21.85 -20.61
N ALA A 547 14.75 -22.80 -21.41
CA ALA A 547 14.73 -22.65 -22.87
C ALA A 547 13.94 -21.40 -23.27
N TYR A 548 12.75 -21.23 -22.70
CA TYR A 548 11.90 -20.06 -22.91
C TYR A 548 12.57 -18.75 -22.43
N ALA A 549 13.14 -18.77 -21.22
CA ALA A 549 13.86 -17.65 -20.63
C ALA A 549 15.11 -17.26 -21.43
N SER A 550 15.81 -18.21 -22.04
CA SER A 550 17.00 -17.96 -22.85
C SER A 550 16.68 -17.17 -24.13
N VAL A 551 15.56 -17.49 -24.78
CA VAL A 551 15.05 -16.73 -25.93
C VAL A 551 14.57 -15.35 -25.48
N SER A 552 13.87 -15.27 -24.34
CA SER A 552 13.48 -13.97 -23.77
C SER A 552 14.69 -13.08 -23.47
N GLN A 553 15.75 -13.64 -22.88
CA GLN A 553 17.00 -12.94 -22.63
C GLN A 553 17.66 -12.48 -23.92
N PHE A 554 17.63 -13.29 -24.98
CA PHE A 554 18.20 -12.92 -26.26
C PHE A 554 17.45 -11.74 -26.90
N VAL A 555 16.12 -11.85 -27.01
CA VAL A 555 15.25 -10.86 -27.68
C VAL A 555 15.15 -9.56 -26.88
N PHE A 556 14.86 -9.65 -25.57
CA PHE A 556 14.53 -8.48 -24.74
C PHE A 556 15.65 -8.04 -23.80
N ASN A 557 16.78 -8.73 -23.79
CA ASN A 557 17.84 -8.55 -22.79
C ASN A 557 17.36 -8.76 -21.34
N SER A 558 16.31 -9.57 -21.16
CA SER A 558 15.74 -9.89 -19.85
C SER A 558 15.05 -11.25 -19.90
N TRP A 559 15.49 -12.16 -19.04
CA TRP A 559 14.86 -13.47 -18.84
C TRP A 559 13.47 -13.37 -18.17
N GLN A 560 13.22 -12.28 -17.41
CA GLN A 560 11.91 -11.99 -16.81
C GLN A 560 10.87 -11.46 -17.82
N ALA A 561 11.26 -11.23 -19.08
CA ALA A 561 10.37 -10.74 -20.13
C ALA A 561 9.60 -11.85 -20.88
N SER A 562 9.53 -13.08 -20.33
CA SER A 562 8.85 -14.23 -20.95
C SER A 562 7.40 -13.94 -21.36
N GLY A 563 6.65 -13.17 -20.56
CA GLY A 563 5.29 -12.75 -20.95
C GLY A 563 5.24 -11.82 -22.18
N LYS A 564 6.32 -11.09 -22.49
CA LYS A 564 6.44 -10.34 -23.76
C LYS A 564 6.69 -11.29 -24.92
N LEU A 565 7.55 -12.29 -24.71
CA LEU A 565 7.86 -13.29 -25.71
C LEU A 565 6.60 -14.07 -26.12
N MET A 566 5.77 -14.44 -25.14
CA MET A 566 4.45 -15.03 -25.38
C MET A 566 3.54 -14.13 -26.23
N GLY A 567 3.53 -12.83 -25.97
CA GLY A 567 2.73 -11.87 -26.77
C GLY A 567 3.31 -11.58 -28.15
N LEU A 568 4.58 -11.87 -28.39
CA LEU A 568 5.24 -11.71 -29.69
C LEU A 568 5.04 -12.94 -30.59
N ALA A 569 4.91 -14.14 -30.00
CA ALA A 569 4.78 -15.39 -30.73
C ALA A 569 3.68 -15.42 -31.81
N PRO A 570 2.48 -14.84 -31.61
CA PRO A 570 1.43 -14.84 -32.64
C PRO A 570 1.76 -14.09 -33.94
N TYR A 571 2.81 -13.27 -33.96
CA TYR A 571 3.24 -12.53 -35.15
C TYR A 571 4.20 -13.32 -36.05
N GLY A 572 4.65 -14.49 -35.60
CA GLY A 572 5.67 -15.28 -36.28
C GLY A 572 5.20 -16.67 -36.70
N THR A 573 6.08 -17.36 -37.40
CA THR A 573 5.96 -18.77 -37.77
C THR A 573 7.09 -19.58 -37.12
N PRO A 574 6.84 -20.82 -36.64
CA PRO A 574 7.79 -21.58 -35.82
C PRO A 574 8.92 -22.24 -36.63
N GLU A 575 9.67 -21.46 -37.42
CA GLU A 575 10.72 -21.94 -38.33
C GLU A 575 12.00 -22.46 -37.64
N TYR A 576 12.18 -22.17 -36.35
CA TYR A 576 13.38 -22.50 -35.57
C TYR A 576 13.14 -23.60 -34.51
N ALA A 577 11.99 -24.28 -34.56
CA ALA A 577 11.58 -25.20 -33.49
C ALA A 577 12.54 -26.40 -33.36
N ASP A 578 12.98 -26.96 -34.49
CA ASP A 578 13.87 -28.13 -34.54
C ASP A 578 15.30 -27.81 -34.07
N GLU A 579 15.75 -26.55 -34.16
CA GLU A 579 17.05 -26.15 -33.60
C GLU A 579 16.98 -25.85 -32.10
N ILE A 580 15.80 -25.53 -31.57
CA ILE A 580 15.58 -25.31 -30.14
C ILE A 580 15.36 -26.66 -29.44
N ALA A 581 14.54 -27.54 -30.00
CA ALA A 581 14.21 -28.85 -29.42
C ALA A 581 15.11 -29.95 -30.01
N ILE A 582 15.89 -30.60 -29.16
CA ILE A 582 16.67 -31.78 -29.52
C ILE A 582 15.94 -33.00 -28.96
N GLU A 583 15.35 -33.81 -29.83
CA GLU A 583 14.75 -35.08 -29.43
C GLU A 583 15.83 -36.10 -29.04
N THR A 584 15.67 -36.71 -27.87
CA THR A 584 16.53 -37.79 -27.38
C THR A 584 15.69 -38.98 -26.91
N PRO A 585 16.26 -40.18 -26.78
CA PRO A 585 15.56 -41.34 -26.22
C PRO A 585 15.03 -41.13 -24.79
N SER A 586 15.59 -40.17 -24.04
CA SER A 586 15.16 -39.80 -22.69
C SER A 586 14.15 -38.64 -22.65
N GLY A 587 13.86 -37.99 -23.78
CA GLY A 587 12.88 -36.91 -23.90
C GLY A 587 13.36 -35.76 -24.79
N ILE A 588 12.77 -34.57 -24.63
CA ILE A 588 13.21 -33.36 -25.34
C ILE A 588 14.26 -32.63 -24.49
N SER A 589 15.45 -32.44 -25.05
CA SER A 589 16.50 -31.54 -24.52
C SER A 589 16.49 -30.22 -25.31
N TYR A 590 17.08 -29.14 -24.79
CA TYR A 590 17.04 -27.82 -25.42
C TYR A 590 18.42 -27.35 -25.87
N GLY A 591 18.54 -27.12 -27.17
CA GLY A 591 19.74 -26.68 -27.86
C GLY A 591 19.90 -25.16 -27.93
N TYR A 592 21.12 -24.73 -28.26
CA TYR A 592 21.51 -23.32 -28.39
C TYR A 592 22.10 -23.00 -29.77
N SER A 593 22.10 -23.98 -30.68
CA SER A 593 22.60 -23.82 -32.05
C SER A 593 21.84 -22.74 -32.81
N TRP A 594 20.56 -22.51 -32.49
CA TRP A 594 19.76 -21.42 -33.03
C TRP A 594 20.43 -20.04 -32.85
N LYS A 595 21.22 -19.82 -31.79
CA LYS A 595 21.95 -18.55 -31.58
C LYS A 595 22.95 -18.27 -32.70
N GLN A 596 23.53 -19.30 -33.32
CA GLN A 596 24.48 -19.15 -34.42
C GLN A 596 23.84 -18.58 -35.68
N LYS A 597 22.51 -18.70 -35.82
CA LYS A 597 21.75 -18.10 -36.93
C LYS A 597 21.53 -16.60 -36.77
N PHE A 598 21.78 -16.05 -35.57
CA PHE A 598 21.61 -14.63 -35.28
C PHE A 598 22.96 -14.00 -34.94
N THR A 599 23.82 -13.87 -35.95
CA THR A 599 25.16 -13.26 -35.84
C THR A 599 25.10 -11.76 -35.55
N GLU A 600 24.04 -11.07 -35.99
CA GLU A 600 23.77 -9.67 -35.70
C GLU A 600 22.50 -9.51 -34.86
N LYS A 601 22.59 -8.78 -33.74
CA LYS A 601 21.43 -8.47 -32.92
C LYS A 601 20.62 -7.34 -33.56
N LYS A 602 19.39 -7.63 -33.96
CA LYS A 602 18.39 -6.66 -34.43
C LYS A 602 17.87 -5.83 -33.27
N SER A 603 17.54 -4.58 -33.56
CA SER A 603 17.01 -3.63 -32.57
C SER A 603 15.50 -3.76 -32.36
N ASN A 604 14.75 -4.25 -33.36
CA ASN A 604 13.31 -4.39 -33.28
C ASN A 604 12.93 -5.81 -32.80
N PRO A 605 12.20 -5.97 -31.68
CA PRO A 605 11.72 -7.27 -31.24
C PRO A 605 10.89 -8.02 -32.29
N MET A 606 10.19 -7.31 -33.18
CA MET A 606 9.36 -7.93 -34.22
C MET A 606 10.18 -8.80 -35.19
N ASP A 607 11.46 -8.47 -35.41
CA ASP A 607 12.36 -9.27 -36.26
C ASP A 607 12.63 -10.67 -35.67
N TYR A 608 12.25 -10.90 -34.41
CA TYR A 608 12.37 -12.17 -33.70
C TYR A 608 11.04 -12.89 -33.53
N ALA A 609 9.97 -12.48 -34.21
CA ALA A 609 8.66 -13.10 -34.08
C ALA A 609 8.68 -14.60 -34.41
N ASN A 610 9.39 -15.02 -35.47
CA ASN A 610 9.53 -16.45 -35.82
C ASN A 610 10.24 -17.24 -34.72
N LEU A 611 11.27 -16.65 -34.08
CA LEU A 611 11.97 -17.29 -32.95
C LEU A 611 11.06 -17.41 -31.72
N ALA A 612 10.24 -16.38 -31.44
CA ALA A 612 9.25 -16.41 -30.36
C ALA A 612 8.17 -17.48 -30.61
N ALA A 613 7.65 -17.57 -31.84
CA ALA A 613 6.72 -18.61 -32.26
C ALA A 613 7.32 -20.02 -32.11
N SER A 614 8.60 -20.16 -32.46
CA SER A 614 9.33 -21.44 -32.38
C SER A 614 9.47 -21.93 -30.94
N VAL A 615 9.93 -21.08 -30.02
CA VAL A 615 10.08 -21.49 -28.61
C VAL A 615 8.73 -21.72 -27.92
N GLN A 616 7.68 -21.01 -28.34
CA GLN A 616 6.31 -21.26 -27.89
C GLN A 616 5.82 -22.65 -28.35
N ALA A 617 6.05 -23.02 -29.61
CA ALA A 617 5.70 -24.36 -30.11
C ALA A 617 6.49 -25.47 -29.40
N VAL A 618 7.78 -25.25 -29.12
CA VAL A 618 8.61 -26.20 -28.36
C VAL A 618 8.11 -26.36 -26.92
N LEU A 619 7.73 -25.26 -26.27
CA LEU A 619 7.14 -25.31 -24.92
C LEU A 619 5.88 -26.18 -24.91
N GLU A 620 4.96 -25.93 -25.85
CA GLU A 620 3.72 -26.68 -25.98
C GLU A 620 3.97 -28.18 -26.19
N LYS A 621 4.83 -28.53 -27.14
CA LYS A 621 5.23 -29.92 -27.41
C LYS A 621 5.81 -30.59 -26.17
N GLY A 622 6.68 -29.89 -25.44
CA GLY A 622 7.33 -30.42 -24.25
C GLY A 622 6.36 -30.62 -23.07
N ILE A 623 5.34 -29.79 -22.93
CA ILE A 623 4.27 -29.99 -21.93
C ILE A 623 3.41 -31.19 -22.32
N PHE A 624 2.93 -31.26 -23.58
CA PHE A 624 2.08 -32.38 -24.02
C PHE A 624 2.78 -33.73 -23.91
N SER A 625 4.06 -33.81 -24.28
CA SER A 625 4.85 -35.04 -24.13
C SER A 625 4.92 -35.52 -22.67
N ARG A 626 4.99 -34.59 -21.70
CA ARG A 626 5.00 -34.92 -20.26
C ARG A 626 3.62 -35.35 -19.78
N LEU A 627 2.57 -34.65 -20.18
CA LEU A 627 1.19 -35.02 -19.84
C LEU A 627 0.85 -36.43 -20.34
N GLU A 628 1.27 -36.78 -21.56
CA GLU A 628 1.13 -38.13 -22.12
C GLU A 628 1.97 -39.16 -21.33
N ARG A 629 3.26 -38.88 -21.08
CA ARG A 629 4.16 -39.75 -20.30
C ARG A 629 3.63 -40.02 -18.89
N TYR A 630 3.08 -39.00 -18.25
CA TYR A 630 2.52 -39.10 -16.89
C TYR A 630 1.08 -39.64 -16.90
N GLN A 631 0.56 -40.02 -18.08
CA GLN A 631 -0.77 -40.59 -18.27
C GLN A 631 -1.89 -39.69 -17.70
N ILE A 632 -1.72 -38.37 -17.84
CA ILE A 632 -2.75 -37.41 -17.45
C ILE A 632 -3.88 -37.48 -18.48
N THR A 633 -5.07 -37.80 -18.00
CA THR A 633 -6.30 -37.86 -18.80
C THR A 633 -7.38 -36.97 -18.19
N ASN A 634 -8.55 -36.88 -18.81
CA ASN A 634 -9.68 -36.11 -18.28
C ASN A 634 -10.44 -36.79 -17.12
N SER A 635 -10.08 -38.02 -16.73
CA SER A 635 -10.78 -38.75 -15.68
C SER A 635 -10.49 -38.24 -14.28
N THR A 636 -9.40 -37.49 -14.11
CA THR A 636 -8.88 -37.07 -12.80
C THR A 636 -8.59 -35.58 -12.82
N PRO A 637 -8.90 -34.82 -11.75
CA PRO A 637 -8.60 -33.41 -11.68
C PRO A 637 -7.10 -33.11 -11.86
N LEU A 638 -6.81 -32.01 -12.54
CA LEU A 638 -5.46 -31.51 -12.76
C LEU A 638 -5.32 -30.10 -12.20
N VAL A 639 -4.27 -29.91 -11.40
CA VAL A 639 -3.75 -28.61 -11.01
C VAL A 639 -2.42 -28.42 -11.75
N MET A 640 -2.22 -27.27 -12.39
CA MET A 640 -0.93 -26.93 -12.99
C MET A 640 -0.39 -25.63 -12.41
N THR A 641 0.90 -25.63 -12.06
CA THR A 641 1.57 -24.54 -11.32
C THR A 641 3.06 -24.42 -11.67
N GLY A 642 3.76 -23.47 -11.08
CA GLY A 642 5.13 -23.07 -11.40
C GLY A 642 5.18 -22.00 -12.50
N GLY A 643 6.32 -21.32 -12.65
CA GLY A 643 6.42 -20.12 -13.49
C GLY A 643 5.98 -20.29 -14.95
N ILE A 644 6.07 -21.50 -15.50
CA ILE A 644 5.58 -21.81 -16.85
C ILE A 644 4.04 -21.78 -16.95
N ALA A 645 3.33 -22.10 -15.87
CA ALA A 645 1.86 -22.07 -15.82
C ALA A 645 1.27 -20.63 -15.93
N LEU A 646 2.10 -19.58 -15.97
CA LEU A 646 1.68 -18.23 -16.39
C LEU A 646 1.47 -18.11 -17.92
N ASN A 647 1.88 -19.11 -18.70
CA ASN A 647 1.71 -19.13 -20.15
C ASN A 647 0.26 -19.48 -20.51
N SER A 648 -0.54 -18.44 -20.76
CA SER A 648 -1.97 -18.61 -21.01
C SER A 648 -2.32 -19.35 -22.30
N VAL A 649 -1.38 -19.42 -23.25
CA VAL A 649 -1.55 -20.15 -24.51
C VAL A 649 -1.48 -21.66 -24.26
N VAL A 650 -0.45 -22.12 -23.54
CA VAL A 650 -0.32 -23.57 -23.25
C VAL A 650 -1.43 -24.05 -22.32
N ASN A 651 -1.85 -23.24 -21.34
CA ASN A 651 -2.95 -23.56 -20.43
C ASN A 651 -4.26 -23.85 -21.21
N PHE A 652 -4.64 -22.96 -22.12
CA PHE A 652 -5.80 -23.15 -22.98
C PHE A 652 -5.67 -24.41 -23.84
N LYS A 653 -4.51 -24.61 -24.48
CA LYS A 653 -4.25 -25.78 -25.32
C LYS A 653 -4.34 -27.09 -24.54
N VAL A 654 -3.85 -27.12 -23.30
CA VAL A 654 -3.95 -28.28 -22.40
C VAL A 654 -5.41 -28.59 -22.07
N ARG A 655 -6.19 -27.58 -21.62
CA ARG A 655 -7.62 -27.76 -21.32
C ARG A 655 -8.38 -28.28 -22.54
N HIS A 656 -8.18 -27.65 -23.70
CA HIS A 656 -8.88 -27.97 -24.93
C HIS A 656 -8.51 -29.35 -25.49
N HIS A 657 -7.21 -29.66 -25.56
CA HIS A 657 -6.74 -30.92 -26.16
C HIS A 657 -7.15 -32.14 -25.32
N LEU A 658 -7.00 -32.05 -23.99
CA LEU A 658 -7.37 -33.13 -23.08
C LEU A 658 -8.87 -33.11 -22.70
N LYS A 659 -9.61 -32.06 -23.04
CA LYS A 659 -11.02 -31.85 -22.63
C LYS A 659 -11.20 -31.93 -21.11
N LEU A 660 -10.31 -31.26 -20.37
CA LEU A 660 -10.33 -31.27 -18.91
C LEU A 660 -11.53 -30.49 -18.40
N LYS A 661 -12.39 -31.16 -17.62
CA LYS A 661 -13.48 -30.51 -16.89
C LYS A 661 -12.99 -29.88 -15.59
N ASN A 662 -12.15 -30.61 -14.86
CA ASN A 662 -11.58 -30.20 -13.59
C ASN A 662 -10.12 -29.81 -13.78
N PHE A 663 -9.91 -28.55 -14.17
CA PHE A 663 -8.58 -27.98 -14.40
C PHE A 663 -8.46 -26.64 -13.68
N TYR A 664 -7.56 -26.60 -12.69
CA TYR A 664 -7.33 -25.42 -11.84
C TYR A 664 -5.95 -24.82 -12.08
N LEU A 665 -5.92 -23.49 -12.14
CA LEU A 665 -4.72 -22.68 -12.30
C LEU A 665 -4.72 -21.63 -11.19
N PHE A 666 -3.73 -21.72 -10.33
CA PHE A 666 -3.55 -20.80 -9.21
C PHE A 666 -3.13 -19.40 -9.72
N PRO A 667 -3.73 -18.29 -9.25
CA PRO A 667 -3.42 -16.96 -9.79
C PRO A 667 -1.95 -16.54 -9.64
N ALA A 668 -1.30 -16.91 -8.54
CA ALA A 668 0.10 -16.60 -8.27
C ALA A 668 1.04 -17.78 -8.60
N GLN A 669 1.06 -18.20 -9.86
CA GLN A 669 1.90 -19.34 -10.32
C GLN A 669 3.43 -19.13 -10.20
N HIS A 670 3.87 -17.88 -10.04
CA HIS A 670 5.28 -17.54 -9.87
C HIS A 670 5.70 -17.65 -8.40
N ASP A 671 6.96 -17.38 -8.08
CA ASP A 671 7.52 -17.67 -6.76
C ASP A 671 6.86 -16.92 -5.61
N ALA A 672 6.11 -15.84 -5.85
CA ALA A 672 5.31 -15.23 -4.78
C ALA A 672 4.25 -16.18 -4.22
N GLY A 673 3.68 -17.07 -5.04
CA GLY A 673 2.72 -18.08 -4.61
C GLY A 673 3.25 -19.05 -3.56
N ILE A 674 4.58 -19.17 -3.45
CA ILE A 674 5.23 -20.10 -2.54
C ILE A 674 4.96 -19.76 -1.08
N SER A 675 4.75 -18.50 -0.71
CA SER A 675 4.39 -18.14 0.66
C SER A 675 3.11 -18.86 1.11
N ILE A 676 2.08 -18.88 0.25
CA ILE A 676 0.81 -19.61 0.47
C ILE A 676 1.05 -21.12 0.53
N GLY A 677 1.93 -21.62 -0.34
CA GLY A 677 2.34 -23.02 -0.35
C GLY A 677 3.05 -23.46 0.92
N ALA A 678 3.96 -22.63 1.44
CA ALA A 678 4.69 -22.87 2.67
C ALA A 678 3.74 -22.91 3.87
N ALA A 679 2.82 -21.95 3.98
CA ALA A 679 1.80 -21.95 5.04
C ALA A 679 0.92 -23.21 4.98
N SER A 680 0.48 -23.60 3.77
CA SER A 680 -0.34 -24.81 3.57
C SER A 680 0.41 -26.11 3.86
N ALA A 681 1.69 -26.19 3.50
CA ALA A 681 2.55 -27.33 3.82
C ALA A 681 2.81 -27.43 5.33
N ALA A 682 3.02 -26.29 6.02
CA ALA A 682 3.15 -26.25 7.46
C ALA A 682 1.87 -26.68 8.18
N TYR A 683 0.71 -26.24 7.69
CA TYR A 683 -0.57 -26.73 8.19
C TYR A 683 -0.69 -28.25 8.05
N TYR A 684 -0.33 -28.81 6.89
CA TYR A 684 -0.30 -30.26 6.70
C TYR A 684 0.66 -30.97 7.67
N LYS A 685 1.88 -30.45 7.87
CA LYS A 685 2.85 -31.04 8.81
C LYS A 685 2.33 -31.04 10.25
N ARG A 686 1.59 -30.00 10.65
CA ARG A 686 1.06 -29.82 12.02
C ARG A 686 -0.19 -30.67 12.28
N HIS A 687 -1.06 -30.82 11.29
CA HIS A 687 -2.40 -31.40 11.47
C HIS A 687 -2.63 -32.72 10.72
N GLY A 688 -1.71 -33.13 9.85
CA GLY A 688 -1.86 -34.33 9.01
C GLY A 688 -2.98 -34.24 7.98
N ARG A 689 -3.42 -33.03 7.64
CA ARG A 689 -4.57 -32.78 6.75
C ARG A 689 -4.20 -31.88 5.57
N ILE A 690 -4.56 -32.32 4.37
CA ILE A 690 -4.46 -31.50 3.15
C ILE A 690 -5.64 -30.53 3.08
N LEU A 691 -5.35 -29.27 2.77
CA LEU A 691 -6.36 -28.24 2.51
C LEU A 691 -6.50 -28.03 1.01
N ASN A 692 -7.73 -28.04 0.51
CA ASN A 692 -8.06 -27.74 -0.89
C ASN A 692 -8.88 -26.45 -1.06
N ASP A 693 -9.17 -25.77 0.05
CA ASP A 693 -10.03 -24.59 0.14
C ASP A 693 -9.45 -23.49 1.06
N ALA A 694 -8.15 -23.55 1.38
CA ALA A 694 -7.47 -22.55 2.19
C ALA A 694 -7.38 -21.19 1.48
N PHE A 695 -7.15 -21.22 0.16
CA PHE A 695 -7.16 -20.06 -0.72
C PHE A 695 -8.53 -19.94 -1.40
N SER A 696 -9.31 -18.94 -1.03
CA SER A 696 -10.68 -18.73 -1.55
C SER A 696 -10.76 -17.63 -2.62
N HIS A 697 -9.84 -16.66 -2.60
CA HIS A 697 -9.80 -15.56 -3.55
C HIS A 697 -8.41 -14.93 -3.65
N ASP A 698 -8.16 -14.20 -4.74
CA ASP A 698 -6.88 -13.53 -4.99
C ASP A 698 -6.77 -12.15 -4.33
N TYR A 699 -7.85 -11.60 -3.77
CA TYR A 699 -7.86 -10.28 -3.12
C TYR A 699 -7.28 -10.29 -1.70
N LEU A 700 -6.00 -10.66 -1.56
CA LEU A 700 -5.34 -10.88 -0.26
C LEU A 700 -4.67 -9.63 0.33
N GLY A 701 -4.57 -8.54 -0.44
CA GLY A 701 -4.08 -7.27 0.11
C GLY A 701 -5.01 -6.70 1.19
N LYS A 702 -4.52 -5.67 1.89
CA LYS A 702 -5.28 -4.87 2.82
C LYS A 702 -6.36 -4.06 2.08
N VAL A 703 -7.52 -3.93 2.72
CA VAL A 703 -8.56 -2.98 2.31
C VAL A 703 -8.20 -1.60 2.88
N TYR A 704 -8.12 -0.59 2.01
CA TYR A 704 -7.86 0.79 2.42
C TYR A 704 -9.19 1.52 2.58
N HIS A 705 -9.34 2.19 3.72
CA HIS A 705 -10.59 2.85 4.09
C HIS A 705 -10.52 4.36 3.84
N TYR A 706 -11.63 5.05 4.09
CA TYR A 706 -11.78 6.50 3.91
C TYR A 706 -10.59 7.30 4.45
N ARG A 707 -10.07 6.97 5.63
CA ARG A 707 -8.92 7.67 6.23
C ARG A 707 -7.64 7.55 5.41
N ASP A 708 -7.35 6.38 4.84
CA ASP A 708 -6.16 6.18 4.02
C ASP A 708 -6.26 6.96 2.70
N ILE A 709 -7.44 6.93 2.10
CA ILE A 709 -7.77 7.67 0.87
C ILE A 709 -7.71 9.18 1.14
N ALA A 710 -8.23 9.61 2.28
CA ALA A 710 -8.17 10.98 2.75
C ALA A 710 -6.71 11.42 2.89
N PHE A 711 -5.86 10.64 3.55
CA PHE A 711 -4.44 10.97 3.69
C PHE A 711 -3.75 11.11 2.32
N ALA A 712 -3.99 10.18 1.39
CA ALA A 712 -3.38 10.21 0.07
C ALA A 712 -3.84 11.41 -0.79
N THR A 713 -5.13 11.71 -0.77
CA THR A 713 -5.68 12.87 -1.49
C THR A 713 -5.32 14.19 -0.81
N ASN A 714 -5.19 14.20 0.52
CA ASN A 714 -4.68 15.34 1.28
C ASN A 714 -3.30 15.76 0.77
N ARG A 715 -2.42 14.78 0.56
CA ARG A 715 -1.05 14.98 0.08
C ARG A 715 -0.96 15.69 -1.28
N PHE A 716 -1.99 15.55 -2.12
CA PHE A 716 -2.02 16.11 -3.48
C PHE A 716 -3.17 17.11 -3.70
N ALA A 717 -3.75 17.63 -2.63
CA ALA A 717 -4.93 18.50 -2.65
C ALA A 717 -4.80 19.76 -3.50
N ASP A 718 -3.58 20.24 -3.68
CA ASP A 718 -3.25 21.37 -4.55
C ASP A 718 -3.37 21.03 -6.04
N ARG A 719 -3.41 19.74 -6.41
CA ARG A 719 -3.30 19.27 -7.82
C ARG A 719 -4.51 18.48 -8.31
N ILE A 720 -5.36 18.02 -7.40
CA ILE A 720 -6.49 17.15 -7.72
C ILE A 720 -7.81 17.78 -7.29
N THR A 721 -8.88 17.40 -7.97
CA THR A 721 -10.26 17.60 -7.53
C THR A 721 -10.84 16.24 -7.20
N VAL A 722 -11.65 16.17 -6.14
CA VAL A 722 -12.36 14.96 -5.73
C VAL A 722 -13.84 15.25 -5.76
N THR A 723 -14.61 14.41 -6.46
CA THR A 723 -16.06 14.55 -6.61
C THR A 723 -16.75 13.20 -6.39
N PRO A 724 -18.00 13.19 -5.92
CA PRO A 724 -18.80 11.96 -5.87
C PRO A 724 -19.03 11.40 -7.28
N ILE A 725 -19.06 10.07 -7.39
CA ILE A 725 -19.43 9.36 -8.62
C ILE A 725 -20.24 8.11 -8.30
N ASP A 726 -21.18 7.76 -9.19
CA ASP A 726 -21.88 6.48 -9.15
C ASP A 726 -21.48 5.56 -10.32
N THR A 727 -21.91 4.30 -10.26
CA THR A 727 -21.58 3.29 -11.28
C THR A 727 -22.10 3.65 -12.68
N THR A 728 -23.24 4.36 -12.78
CA THR A 728 -23.82 4.76 -14.06
C THR A 728 -22.96 5.83 -14.72
N ALA A 729 -22.64 6.89 -13.97
CA ALA A 729 -21.75 7.95 -14.43
C ALA A 729 -20.35 7.42 -14.79
N LEU A 730 -19.81 6.46 -14.01
CA LEU A 730 -18.55 5.81 -14.35
C LEU A 730 -18.62 5.02 -15.67
N ALA A 731 -19.73 4.30 -15.91
CA ALA A 731 -19.95 3.58 -17.16
C ALA A 731 -20.05 4.55 -18.36
N GLU A 732 -20.72 5.69 -18.20
CA GLU A 732 -20.80 6.74 -19.23
C GLU A 732 -19.42 7.29 -19.58
N ARG A 733 -18.59 7.57 -18.57
CA ARG A 733 -17.20 8.04 -18.75
C ARG A 733 -16.34 7.03 -19.53
N LEU A 734 -16.41 5.75 -19.16
CA LEU A 734 -15.71 4.68 -19.89
C LEU A 734 -16.21 4.54 -21.33
N ASN A 735 -17.53 4.68 -21.56
CA ASN A 735 -18.13 4.62 -22.90
C ASN A 735 -17.72 5.82 -23.76
N ALA A 736 -17.51 6.99 -23.14
CA ALA A 736 -16.93 8.17 -23.79
C ALA A 736 -15.43 8.03 -24.12
N GLY A 737 -14.81 6.88 -23.82
CA GLY A 737 -13.43 6.57 -24.19
C GLY A 737 -12.39 6.93 -23.15
N GLN A 738 -12.80 7.35 -21.95
CA GLN A 738 -11.86 7.67 -20.87
C GLN A 738 -11.23 6.41 -20.27
N ILE A 739 -10.01 6.57 -19.77
CA ILE A 739 -9.19 5.54 -19.13
C ILE A 739 -9.15 5.83 -17.63
N ILE A 740 -9.72 4.94 -16.85
CA ILE A 740 -9.93 5.14 -15.42
C ILE A 740 -9.05 4.19 -14.62
N GLY A 741 -8.27 4.74 -13.69
CA GLY A 741 -7.65 3.94 -12.64
C GLY A 741 -8.68 3.53 -11.59
N TYR A 742 -9.00 2.25 -11.49
CA TYR A 742 -9.94 1.71 -10.53
C TYR A 742 -9.20 1.13 -9.32
N PHE A 743 -9.46 1.70 -8.15
CA PHE A 743 -8.94 1.26 -6.87
C PHE A 743 -10.11 0.83 -5.98
N SER A 744 -10.29 -0.47 -5.76
CA SER A 744 -11.37 -0.96 -4.92
C SER A 744 -11.14 -0.61 -3.45
N CYS A 745 -12.20 -0.12 -2.81
CA CYS A 745 -12.25 0.20 -1.37
C CYS A 745 -12.98 -0.86 -0.55
N SER A 746 -13.53 -1.90 -1.20
CA SER A 746 -14.19 -3.04 -0.55
C SER A 746 -13.36 -4.32 -0.63
N LYS A 747 -12.36 -4.37 -1.53
CA LYS A 747 -11.47 -5.52 -1.72
C LYS A 747 -10.00 -5.13 -1.60
N GLY A 748 -9.23 -6.05 -1.04
CA GLY A 748 -7.77 -6.02 -1.07
C GLY A 748 -7.22 -6.06 -2.48
N SER A 749 -5.95 -5.71 -2.64
CA SER A 749 -5.24 -5.92 -3.91
C SER A 749 -5.13 -7.40 -4.26
N GLU A 750 -5.05 -7.66 -5.56
CA GLU A 750 -4.79 -8.98 -6.10
C GLU A 750 -3.38 -9.44 -5.70
N PHE A 751 -3.26 -10.67 -5.18
CA PHE A 751 -1.99 -11.25 -4.78
C PHE A 751 -1.17 -11.66 -6.00
N GLY A 752 -1.80 -12.20 -7.05
CA GLY A 752 -1.12 -12.58 -8.28
C GLY A 752 -0.54 -11.42 -9.10
N PRO A 753 0.10 -11.72 -10.24
CA PRO A 753 0.72 -10.71 -11.10
C PRO A 753 -0.28 -10.03 -12.06
N ARG A 754 -1.58 -10.33 -11.94
CA ARG A 754 -2.65 -9.81 -12.80
C ARG A 754 -3.54 -8.90 -11.97
N ALA A 755 -3.91 -7.75 -12.53
CA ALA A 755 -5.02 -6.99 -11.99
C ALA A 755 -6.32 -7.63 -12.47
N LEU A 756 -7.25 -7.81 -11.55
CA LEU A 756 -8.51 -8.55 -11.68
C LEU A 756 -9.71 -7.71 -11.21
N GLY A 757 -9.57 -6.38 -11.19
CA GLY A 757 -10.64 -5.45 -10.84
C GLY A 757 -10.51 -4.75 -9.49
N ALA A 758 -9.46 -5.01 -8.69
CA ALA A 758 -9.20 -4.29 -7.45
C ALA A 758 -8.13 -3.20 -7.60
N ARG A 759 -7.09 -3.43 -8.43
CA ARG A 759 -6.07 -2.43 -8.80
C ARG A 759 -5.86 -2.40 -10.31
N SER A 760 -6.86 -1.88 -11.03
CA SER A 760 -6.98 -2.00 -12.49
C SER A 760 -6.98 -0.67 -13.23
N LEU A 761 -6.50 -0.64 -14.46
CA LEU A 761 -6.86 0.40 -15.44
C LEU A 761 -7.97 -0.16 -16.31
N LEU A 762 -9.10 0.54 -16.31
CA LEU A 762 -10.30 0.20 -17.06
C LEU A 762 -10.47 1.15 -18.25
N ALA A 763 -10.88 0.61 -19.39
CA ALA A 763 -11.19 1.40 -20.59
C ALA A 763 -12.19 0.65 -21.49
N SER A 764 -12.79 1.37 -22.45
CA SER A 764 -13.62 0.75 -23.49
C SER A 764 -12.77 -0.16 -24.39
N PRO A 765 -13.24 -1.40 -24.69
CA PRO A 765 -12.52 -2.32 -25.58
C PRO A 765 -12.79 -2.07 -27.07
N CYS A 766 -13.68 -1.13 -27.40
CA CYS A 766 -14.34 -1.08 -28.71
C CYS A 766 -13.48 -0.48 -29.84
N SER A 767 -12.35 0.14 -29.52
CA SER A 767 -11.49 0.82 -30.51
C SER A 767 -10.03 0.41 -30.39
N ILE A 768 -9.42 0.07 -31.52
CA ILE A 768 -7.97 -0.19 -31.60
C ILE A 768 -7.14 1.04 -31.20
N ASP A 769 -7.69 2.26 -31.35
CA ASP A 769 -6.99 3.48 -30.97
C ASP A 769 -6.86 3.59 -29.44
N THR A 770 -7.79 3.04 -28.67
CA THR A 770 -7.65 2.88 -27.21
C THR A 770 -6.43 2.02 -26.88
N TRP A 771 -6.26 0.90 -27.58
CA TRP A 771 -5.09 0.02 -27.40
C TRP A 771 -3.78 0.74 -27.76
N LYS A 772 -3.76 1.50 -28.87
CA LYS A 772 -2.57 2.28 -29.28
C LYS A 772 -2.24 3.35 -28.23
N PHE A 773 -3.27 4.05 -27.75
CA PHE A 773 -3.13 5.12 -26.77
C PHE A 773 -2.59 4.59 -25.45
N ILE A 774 -3.20 3.54 -24.88
CA ILE A 774 -2.76 2.97 -23.60
C ILE A 774 -1.33 2.43 -23.72
N ASN A 775 -0.98 1.68 -24.78
CA ASN A 775 0.39 1.16 -24.92
C ASN A 775 1.44 2.27 -25.03
N LYS A 776 1.15 3.30 -25.84
CA LYS A 776 2.10 4.38 -26.13
C LYS A 776 2.22 5.40 -25.00
N TRP A 777 1.08 5.86 -24.48
CA TRP A 777 0.99 7.06 -23.63
C TRP A 777 0.73 6.76 -22.16
N VAL A 778 0.11 5.63 -21.83
CA VAL A 778 -0.11 5.23 -20.42
C VAL A 778 0.99 4.27 -19.96
N LYS A 779 1.28 3.24 -20.76
CA LYS A 779 2.18 2.14 -20.39
C LYS A 779 3.61 2.32 -20.86
N PHE A 780 3.87 3.20 -21.83
CA PHE A 780 5.18 3.43 -22.42
C PHE A 780 5.87 2.13 -22.89
N ARG A 781 5.12 1.27 -23.57
CA ARG A 781 5.57 -0.08 -23.98
C ARG A 781 5.32 -0.37 -25.46
N GLU A 782 5.85 -1.51 -25.90
CA GLU A 782 5.90 -1.93 -27.30
C GLU A 782 4.50 -2.14 -27.92
N ASP A 783 4.39 -1.86 -29.22
CA ASP A 783 3.17 -1.89 -30.05
C ASP A 783 2.78 -3.29 -30.54
N PHE A 784 2.98 -4.30 -29.71
CA PHE A 784 2.44 -5.65 -29.95
C PHE A 784 1.85 -6.27 -28.68
N ARG A 785 1.90 -5.57 -27.55
CA ARG A 785 1.48 -6.10 -26.24
C ARG A 785 -0.05 -6.06 -26.12
N PRO A 786 -0.73 -7.20 -25.98
CA PRO A 786 -2.18 -7.21 -25.86
C PRO A 786 -2.66 -6.71 -24.49
N PHE A 787 -3.94 -6.34 -24.44
CA PHE A 787 -4.71 -6.15 -23.20
C PHE A 787 -5.73 -7.26 -23.05
N ALA A 788 -6.27 -7.40 -21.85
CA ALA A 788 -7.20 -8.47 -21.52
C ALA A 788 -8.64 -7.94 -21.44
N PRO A 789 -9.64 -8.67 -21.95
CA PRO A 789 -11.03 -8.37 -21.68
C PRO A 789 -11.44 -8.90 -20.31
N MET A 790 -12.26 -8.12 -19.63
CA MET A 790 -13.05 -8.52 -18.48
C MET A 790 -14.52 -8.54 -18.91
N VAL A 791 -15.22 -9.64 -18.68
CA VAL A 791 -16.60 -9.86 -19.14
C VAL A 791 -17.46 -10.37 -18.00
N ALA A 792 -18.72 -9.93 -17.94
CA ALA A 792 -19.68 -10.51 -17.01
C ALA A 792 -19.87 -12.00 -17.33
N ALA A 793 -19.78 -12.86 -16.31
CA ALA A 793 -19.65 -14.32 -16.48
C ALA A 793 -20.77 -14.92 -17.35
N GLU A 794 -22.00 -14.45 -17.17
CA GLU A 794 -23.19 -14.86 -17.94
C GLU A 794 -23.11 -14.53 -19.44
N HIS A 795 -22.19 -13.66 -19.85
CA HIS A 795 -22.02 -13.21 -21.22
C HIS A 795 -20.78 -13.80 -21.92
N LEU A 796 -19.96 -14.60 -21.23
CA LEU A 796 -18.72 -15.18 -21.78
C LEU A 796 -18.94 -15.86 -23.14
N SER A 797 -19.83 -16.86 -23.16
CA SER A 797 -20.07 -17.72 -24.33
C SER A 797 -20.75 -16.98 -25.48
N HIS A 798 -21.22 -15.74 -25.27
CA HIS A 798 -21.74 -14.90 -26.34
C HIS A 798 -20.61 -14.32 -27.20
N TYR A 799 -19.51 -13.88 -26.59
CA TYR A 799 -18.42 -13.16 -27.25
C TYR A 799 -17.18 -14.02 -27.54
N PHE A 800 -16.94 -15.05 -26.73
CA PHE A 800 -15.76 -15.91 -26.80
C PHE A 800 -16.15 -17.38 -27.03
N ASP A 801 -15.25 -18.16 -27.61
CA ASP A 801 -15.37 -19.61 -27.76
C ASP A 801 -14.81 -20.30 -26.52
N GLY A 802 -15.65 -20.44 -25.50
CA GLY A 802 -15.32 -21.05 -24.21
C GLY A 802 -16.51 -21.07 -23.27
N ASP A 803 -16.43 -21.91 -22.25
CA ASP A 803 -17.43 -22.09 -21.20
C ASP A 803 -16.75 -22.14 -19.81
N GLY A 804 -17.55 -21.95 -18.77
CA GLY A 804 -17.08 -21.98 -17.38
C GLY A 804 -16.46 -20.66 -16.89
N GLU A 805 -15.64 -20.77 -15.85
CA GLU A 805 -15.05 -19.63 -15.16
C GLU A 805 -13.56 -19.45 -15.54
N HIS A 806 -13.18 -18.22 -15.89
CA HIS A 806 -11.81 -17.82 -16.17
C HIS A 806 -11.42 -16.62 -15.32
N LYS A 807 -11.33 -16.81 -13.99
CA LYS A 807 -11.21 -15.71 -13.01
C LYS A 807 -9.89 -14.94 -13.04
N TYR A 808 -8.81 -15.57 -13.53
CA TYR A 808 -7.44 -15.10 -13.24
C TYR A 808 -6.64 -14.64 -14.46
N MET A 809 -7.26 -14.54 -15.65
CA MET A 809 -6.56 -14.25 -16.90
C MET A 809 -5.38 -15.21 -17.18
N LEU A 810 -5.55 -16.49 -16.87
CA LEU A 810 -4.52 -17.52 -17.09
C LEU A 810 -4.78 -18.39 -18.32
N GLU A 811 -5.81 -18.09 -19.10
CA GLU A 811 -6.14 -18.79 -20.35
C GLU A 811 -6.47 -17.78 -21.45
N VAL A 812 -6.13 -18.12 -22.70
CA VAL A 812 -6.60 -17.39 -23.88
C VAL A 812 -7.81 -18.10 -24.47
N LEU A 813 -8.81 -17.37 -24.92
CA LEU A 813 -9.97 -17.91 -25.63
C LEU A 813 -10.07 -17.28 -27.02
N PRO A 814 -10.51 -18.02 -28.05
CA PRO A 814 -10.86 -17.42 -29.34
C PRO A 814 -11.98 -16.39 -29.18
N VAL A 815 -11.80 -15.20 -29.73
CA VAL A 815 -12.87 -14.21 -29.89
C VAL A 815 -13.70 -14.62 -31.10
N LYS A 816 -15.03 -14.71 -30.95
CA LYS A 816 -15.90 -15.08 -32.06
C LYS A 816 -15.77 -14.06 -33.20
N GLN A 817 -15.78 -14.56 -34.44
CA GLN A 817 -15.47 -13.77 -35.64
C GLN A 817 -16.26 -12.46 -35.72
N ALA A 818 -17.55 -12.47 -35.38
CA ALA A 818 -18.44 -11.31 -35.44
C ALA A 818 -18.09 -10.15 -34.47
N TYR A 819 -17.22 -10.41 -33.48
CA TYR A 819 -16.86 -9.45 -32.44
C TYR A 819 -15.40 -9.01 -32.48
N ARG A 820 -14.55 -9.62 -33.33
CA ARG A 820 -13.10 -9.30 -33.37
C ARG A 820 -12.84 -7.82 -33.63
N ASP A 821 -13.52 -7.24 -34.62
CA ASP A 821 -13.38 -5.81 -34.95
C ASP A 821 -14.08 -4.91 -33.92
N LYS A 822 -15.15 -5.41 -33.29
CA LYS A 822 -15.94 -4.66 -32.28
C LYS A 822 -15.28 -4.64 -30.91
N LEU A 823 -14.38 -5.59 -30.63
CA LEU A 823 -13.59 -5.70 -29.40
C LEU A 823 -12.08 -5.61 -29.74
N ALA A 824 -11.75 -4.74 -30.69
CA ALA A 824 -10.41 -4.68 -31.28
C ALA A 824 -9.30 -4.37 -30.26
N ALA A 825 -9.57 -3.63 -29.18
CA ALA A 825 -8.55 -3.25 -28.20
C ALA A 825 -8.04 -4.44 -27.34
N VAL A 826 -8.82 -5.52 -27.30
CA VAL A 826 -8.60 -6.70 -26.44
C VAL A 826 -8.45 -7.98 -27.26
N THR A 827 -8.63 -7.91 -28.58
CA THR A 827 -8.45 -9.03 -29.50
C THR A 827 -7.00 -9.05 -30.00
N HIS A 828 -6.33 -10.17 -29.82
CA HIS A 828 -4.97 -10.42 -30.32
C HIS A 828 -4.96 -10.57 -31.84
N VAL A 829 -3.77 -10.48 -32.45
CA VAL A 829 -3.58 -10.61 -33.91
C VAL A 829 -4.03 -11.97 -34.45
N ASP A 830 -3.99 -13.03 -33.63
CA ASP A 830 -4.47 -14.37 -33.97
C ASP A 830 -5.98 -14.58 -33.71
N GLY A 831 -6.70 -13.53 -33.31
CA GLY A 831 -8.13 -13.58 -33.00
C GLY A 831 -8.46 -14.16 -31.63
N THR A 832 -7.48 -14.34 -30.74
CA THR A 832 -7.70 -14.77 -29.35
C THR A 832 -7.72 -13.59 -28.38
N ALA A 833 -8.12 -13.81 -27.13
CA ALA A 833 -8.01 -12.84 -26.05
C ALA A 833 -7.81 -13.54 -24.71
N ARG A 834 -7.08 -12.90 -23.78
CA ARG A 834 -6.84 -13.46 -22.44
C ARG A 834 -7.93 -13.03 -21.46
N VAL A 835 -8.99 -13.83 -21.33
CA VAL A 835 -10.25 -13.42 -20.72
C VAL A 835 -10.22 -13.49 -19.19
N GLN A 836 -10.89 -12.51 -18.56
CA GLN A 836 -11.36 -12.57 -17.17
C GLN A 836 -12.88 -12.63 -17.14
N THR A 837 -13.46 -13.67 -16.54
CA THR A 837 -14.89 -13.67 -16.17
C THR A 837 -15.09 -13.05 -14.79
N VAL A 838 -16.11 -12.23 -14.63
CA VAL A 838 -16.49 -11.65 -13.34
C VAL A 838 -17.95 -11.98 -13.06
N SER A 839 -18.22 -12.59 -11.91
CA SER A 839 -19.57 -12.80 -11.39
C SER A 839 -19.89 -11.81 -10.27
N GLU A 840 -21.17 -11.65 -9.94
CA GLU A 840 -21.62 -10.86 -8.79
C GLU A 840 -21.00 -11.34 -7.47
N HIS A 841 -20.87 -12.67 -7.29
CA HIS A 841 -20.26 -13.27 -6.11
C HIS A 841 -18.76 -12.97 -6.00
N ASP A 842 -18.03 -12.98 -7.12
CA ASP A 842 -16.59 -12.75 -7.10
C ASP A 842 -16.26 -11.26 -6.88
N ASN A 843 -16.92 -10.37 -7.62
CA ASN A 843 -16.73 -8.92 -7.54
C ASN A 843 -17.98 -8.15 -8.03
N SER A 844 -18.90 -7.89 -7.10
CA SER A 844 -20.18 -7.22 -7.35
C SER A 844 -20.05 -5.80 -7.92
N GLU A 845 -19.08 -5.01 -7.45
CA GLU A 845 -18.84 -3.64 -7.95
C GLU A 845 -18.51 -3.65 -9.45
N ILE A 846 -17.58 -4.50 -9.83
CA ILE A 846 -17.13 -4.65 -11.22
C ILE A 846 -18.20 -5.32 -12.09
N HIS A 847 -18.90 -6.33 -11.57
CA HIS A 847 -20.02 -6.97 -12.28
C HIS A 847 -21.12 -5.96 -12.61
N THR A 848 -21.49 -5.11 -11.64
CA THR A 848 -22.45 -4.03 -11.82
C THR A 848 -21.96 -3.03 -12.87
N LEU A 849 -20.67 -2.65 -12.81
CA LEU A 849 -20.07 -1.74 -13.79
C LEU A 849 -20.06 -2.32 -15.21
N LEU A 850 -19.72 -3.60 -15.39
CA LEU A 850 -19.74 -4.29 -16.68
C LEU A 850 -21.15 -4.28 -17.28
N ASN A 851 -22.17 -4.55 -16.47
CA ASN A 851 -23.57 -4.54 -16.90
C ASN A 851 -24.07 -3.12 -17.23
N ALA A 852 -23.70 -2.12 -16.42
CA ALA A 852 -24.01 -0.72 -16.70
C ALA A 852 -23.35 -0.25 -18.01
N PHE A 853 -22.06 -0.57 -18.20
CA PHE A 853 -21.34 -0.28 -19.43
C PHE A 853 -21.93 -1.02 -20.64
N GLY A 854 -22.36 -2.28 -20.46
CA GLY A 854 -23.01 -3.08 -21.50
C GLY A 854 -24.33 -2.49 -21.98
N LYS A 855 -25.11 -1.85 -21.11
CA LYS A 855 -26.34 -1.12 -21.50
C LYS A 855 -26.05 0.08 -22.42
N LEU A 856 -24.89 0.72 -22.27
CA LEU A 856 -24.49 1.90 -23.03
C LEU A 856 -23.76 1.53 -24.34
N SER A 857 -22.80 0.62 -24.26
CA SER A 857 -21.93 0.25 -25.38
C SER A 857 -22.48 -0.88 -26.25
N GLY A 858 -23.42 -1.68 -25.71
CA GLY A 858 -23.86 -2.95 -26.28
C GLY A 858 -22.95 -4.14 -25.94
N PHE A 859 -21.85 -3.92 -25.20
CA PHE A 859 -20.87 -4.94 -24.84
C PHE A 859 -20.59 -4.92 -23.33
N PRO A 860 -21.06 -5.90 -22.53
CA PRO A 860 -20.72 -6.03 -21.11
C PRO A 860 -19.28 -6.56 -20.93
N VAL A 861 -18.34 -5.89 -21.61
CA VAL A 861 -16.92 -6.21 -21.70
C VAL A 861 -16.14 -4.91 -21.51
N LEU A 862 -15.17 -4.91 -20.60
CA LEU A 862 -14.22 -3.82 -20.42
C LEU A 862 -12.80 -4.30 -20.73
N LEU A 863 -11.96 -3.40 -21.22
CA LEU A 863 -10.52 -3.62 -21.23
C LEU A 863 -10.03 -3.51 -19.77
N ASN A 864 -9.29 -4.52 -19.31
CA ASN A 864 -8.60 -4.50 -18.03
C ASN A 864 -7.08 -4.69 -18.25
N THR A 865 -6.29 -3.84 -17.60
CA THR A 865 -4.85 -4.04 -17.45
C THR A 865 -4.38 -3.61 -16.06
N SER A 866 -3.21 -4.12 -15.63
CA SER A 866 -2.56 -3.76 -14.37
C SER A 866 -2.53 -2.26 -14.08
N PHE A 867 -2.79 -1.79 -12.87
CA PHE A 867 -2.67 -0.38 -12.52
C PHE A 867 -1.21 -0.02 -12.18
N ASN A 868 -0.43 0.28 -13.22
CA ASN A 868 1.00 0.62 -13.16
C ASN A 868 1.52 1.20 -14.49
N VAL A 869 2.80 1.59 -14.55
CA VAL A 869 3.55 1.82 -15.80
C VAL A 869 4.57 0.71 -16.05
N ARG A 870 5.21 0.73 -17.23
CA ARG A 870 6.32 -0.19 -17.53
C ARG A 870 7.43 -0.04 -16.49
N GLY A 871 7.90 -1.18 -15.99
CA GLY A 871 9.01 -1.24 -15.02
C GLY A 871 8.56 -1.19 -13.56
N GLN A 872 7.29 -0.88 -13.29
CA GLN A 872 6.76 -0.82 -11.93
C GLN A 872 5.85 -2.00 -11.56
N PRO A 873 5.78 -2.33 -10.27
CA PRO A 873 4.74 -3.17 -9.66
C PRO A 873 3.35 -2.52 -9.78
N ILE A 874 2.28 -3.32 -9.65
CA ILE A 874 0.90 -2.81 -9.48
C ILE A 874 0.85 -1.90 -8.25
N VAL A 875 0.09 -0.80 -8.30
CA VAL A 875 -0.10 0.08 -7.13
C VAL A 875 -0.76 -0.67 -5.98
N GLU A 876 -0.29 -0.43 -4.76
CA GLU A 876 -0.84 -1.00 -3.53
C GLU A 876 -1.61 0.05 -2.73
N GLU A 877 -0.98 1.19 -2.48
CA GLU A 877 -1.52 2.26 -1.64
C GLU A 877 -2.28 3.33 -2.45
N PRO A 878 -3.28 4.02 -1.85
CA PRO A 878 -4.02 5.09 -2.53
C PRO A 878 -3.11 6.22 -3.06
N GLN A 879 -2.03 6.57 -2.34
CA GLN A 879 -1.06 7.57 -2.80
C GLN A 879 -0.45 7.19 -4.16
N GLN A 880 -0.10 5.92 -4.34
CA GLN A 880 0.54 5.42 -5.56
C GLN A 880 -0.42 5.49 -6.76
N ALA A 881 -1.72 5.30 -6.52
CA ALA A 881 -2.76 5.46 -7.55
C ALA A 881 -2.91 6.92 -7.99
N ILE A 882 -2.84 7.89 -7.07
CA ILE A 882 -2.87 9.32 -7.42
C ILE A 882 -1.57 9.74 -8.13
N GLU A 883 -0.42 9.20 -7.72
CA GLU A 883 0.84 9.42 -8.44
C GLU A 883 0.76 8.92 -9.88
N MET A 884 0.08 7.80 -10.14
CA MET A 884 -0.24 7.35 -11.49
C MET A 884 -1.10 8.36 -12.27
N LEU A 885 -2.11 8.99 -11.63
CA LEU A 885 -2.89 10.07 -12.25
C LEU A 885 -2.02 11.26 -12.66
N LEU A 886 -1.10 11.65 -11.78
CA LEU A 886 -0.22 12.80 -11.95
C LEU A 886 0.96 12.56 -12.92
N SER A 887 1.25 11.30 -13.26
CA SER A 887 2.41 10.92 -14.09
C SER A 887 2.06 10.24 -15.41
N THR A 888 0.76 10.00 -15.70
CA THR A 888 0.33 9.24 -16.89
C THR A 888 -0.97 9.75 -17.51
N HIS A 889 -1.29 9.20 -18.71
CA HIS A 889 -2.45 9.54 -19.56
C HIS A 889 -3.78 8.91 -19.17
N ILE A 890 -3.93 8.54 -17.89
CA ILE A 890 -5.25 8.18 -17.36
C ILE A 890 -6.06 9.45 -17.08
N ASP A 891 -7.37 9.39 -17.24
CA ASP A 891 -8.24 10.57 -17.10
C ASP A 891 -8.59 10.83 -15.63
N ALA A 892 -8.80 9.77 -14.85
CA ALA A 892 -9.17 9.86 -13.45
C ALA A 892 -8.80 8.60 -12.66
N VAL A 893 -8.92 8.68 -11.34
CA VAL A 893 -8.82 7.53 -10.42
C VAL A 893 -10.09 7.45 -9.59
N VAL A 894 -10.67 6.26 -9.47
CA VAL A 894 -11.86 6.01 -8.64
C VAL A 894 -11.46 5.31 -7.35
N PHE A 895 -11.96 5.82 -6.23
CA PHE A 895 -11.92 5.23 -4.91
C PHE A 895 -13.36 5.06 -4.41
N GLY A 896 -13.93 3.87 -4.58
CA GLY A 896 -15.32 3.61 -4.19
C GLY A 896 -16.30 4.55 -4.92
N ASP A 897 -17.00 5.37 -4.15
CA ASP A 897 -18.00 6.36 -4.59
C ASP A 897 -17.41 7.74 -4.91
N HIS A 898 -16.08 7.86 -5.00
CA HIS A 898 -15.39 9.10 -5.32
C HIS A 898 -14.52 8.95 -6.56
N ILE A 899 -14.48 9.99 -7.40
CA ILE A 899 -13.56 10.12 -8.51
C ILE A 899 -12.58 11.27 -8.25
N VAL A 900 -11.32 11.01 -8.56
CA VAL A 900 -10.19 11.91 -8.41
C VAL A 900 -9.69 12.28 -9.79
N GLU A 901 -9.70 13.57 -10.07
CA GLU A 901 -9.29 14.14 -11.34
C GLU A 901 -8.21 15.19 -11.11
N LEU A 902 -7.55 15.61 -12.18
CA LEU A 902 -6.70 16.78 -12.07
C LEU A 902 -7.57 18.01 -11.82
N ARG A 903 -7.11 18.88 -10.94
CA ARG A 903 -7.76 20.17 -10.72
C ARG A 903 -7.69 21.00 -11.99
N GLN A 904 -8.84 21.48 -12.45
CA GLN A 904 -8.93 22.56 -13.42
C GLN A 904 -8.70 23.88 -12.68
N TRP A 905 -7.87 24.78 -13.22
CA TRP A 905 -7.66 26.08 -12.58
C TRP A 905 -8.09 27.22 -13.49
N GLU A 906 -8.65 28.24 -12.87
CA GLU A 906 -8.78 29.58 -13.45
C GLU A 906 -7.44 30.31 -13.23
N LEU A 907 -6.78 30.69 -14.32
CA LEU A 907 -5.51 31.38 -14.28
C LEU A 907 -5.71 32.88 -14.09
N ASP A 908 -5.12 33.44 -13.02
CA ASP A 908 -4.89 34.87 -12.88
C ASP A 908 -3.46 35.14 -12.37
N GLU A 909 -3.02 36.40 -12.45
CA GLU A 909 -1.67 36.85 -12.11
C GLU A 909 -1.26 36.58 -10.65
N THR A 910 -2.21 36.33 -9.75
CA THR A 910 -1.97 36.11 -8.31
C THR A 910 -1.73 34.65 -7.92
N ASN A 911 -1.96 33.69 -8.84
CA ASN A 911 -2.07 32.26 -8.51
C ASN A 911 -0.87 31.41 -8.94
N LEU A 912 0.13 31.98 -9.63
CA LEU A 912 1.15 31.24 -10.39
C LEU A 912 2.29 30.61 -9.60
N GLN A 913 2.41 30.92 -8.32
CA GLN A 913 3.53 30.43 -7.53
C GLN A 913 3.47 28.90 -7.36
N GLY A 914 4.28 28.18 -8.15
CA GLY A 914 4.43 26.73 -8.06
C GLY A 914 3.48 25.92 -8.95
N LEU A 915 2.91 26.51 -10.00
CA LEU A 915 2.02 25.86 -10.97
C LEU A 915 2.76 24.99 -12.00
N LEU A 916 4.02 25.32 -12.32
CA LEU A 916 4.88 24.56 -13.22
C LEU A 916 5.88 23.70 -12.42
N ARG A 917 5.51 22.44 -12.16
CA ARG A 917 6.36 21.43 -11.55
C ARG A 917 6.49 20.22 -12.49
N LEU A 918 7.56 19.45 -12.33
CA LEU A 918 7.59 18.14 -12.96
C LEU A 918 6.62 17.20 -12.23
N SER A 919 6.13 16.16 -12.90
CA SER A 919 5.34 15.12 -12.22
C SER A 919 6.16 14.47 -11.10
N PRO A 920 5.51 13.87 -10.07
CA PRO A 920 6.22 13.17 -9.02
C PRO A 920 7.27 12.20 -9.57
N GLY A 921 8.50 12.27 -9.05
CA GLY A 921 9.64 11.45 -9.48
C GLY A 921 10.32 11.89 -10.78
N CYS A 922 9.89 12.97 -11.45
CA CYS A 922 10.62 13.49 -12.60
C CYS A 922 11.77 14.44 -12.19
N LYS A 923 12.97 14.17 -12.73
CA LYS A 923 14.20 14.91 -12.49
C LYS A 923 14.87 15.28 -13.81
N LEU A 924 15.25 16.55 -13.94
CA LEU A 924 16.13 17.03 -15.00
C LEU A 924 17.57 17.01 -14.49
N HIS A 925 18.48 16.33 -15.19
CA HIS A 925 19.90 16.37 -14.87
C HIS A 925 20.77 16.40 -16.13
N SER A 926 22.03 16.78 -15.96
CA SER A 926 23.04 16.71 -17.02
C SER A 926 24.28 15.99 -16.51
N ALA A 927 25.00 15.32 -17.41
CA ALA A 927 26.22 14.59 -17.10
C ALA A 927 27.23 14.72 -18.24
N LEU A 928 28.52 14.78 -17.91
CA LEU A 928 29.61 14.78 -18.88
C LEU A 928 29.95 13.32 -19.24
N GLU A 929 29.68 12.92 -20.49
CA GLU A 929 30.02 11.59 -21.01
C GLU A 929 30.90 11.74 -22.26
N LYS A 930 32.08 11.12 -22.26
CA LYS A 930 32.99 11.11 -23.42
C LYS A 930 33.25 12.50 -24.03
N ASN A 931 33.48 13.50 -23.16
CA ASN A 931 33.72 14.92 -23.51
C ASN A 931 32.52 15.68 -24.11
N GLU A 932 31.30 15.13 -24.04
CA GLU A 932 30.07 15.85 -24.38
C GLU A 932 29.11 15.91 -23.19
N ILE A 933 28.46 17.06 -22.97
CA ILE A 933 27.41 17.20 -21.96
C ILE A 933 26.12 16.60 -22.53
N LYS A 934 25.58 15.59 -21.84
CA LYS A 934 24.29 15.00 -22.14
C LYS A 934 23.25 15.48 -21.15
N TYR A 935 22.05 15.74 -21.65
CA TYR A 935 20.93 16.23 -20.86
C TYR A 935 19.83 15.18 -20.80
N TRP A 936 19.30 14.95 -19.60
CA TRP A 936 18.40 13.85 -19.32
C TRP A 936 17.15 14.36 -18.60
N LEU A 937 15.99 13.84 -19.02
CA LEU A 937 14.77 13.82 -18.23
C LEU A 937 14.61 12.40 -17.69
N THR A 938 14.69 12.25 -16.37
CA THR A 938 14.57 10.96 -15.69
C THR A 938 13.29 10.93 -14.91
N HIS A 939 12.61 9.78 -14.95
CA HIS A 939 11.51 9.51 -14.05
C HIS A 939 11.99 8.42 -13.11
N ASP A 940 12.20 8.76 -11.83
CA ASP A 940 12.73 7.88 -10.78
C ASP A 940 12.02 6.52 -10.79
N TYR A 941 10.71 6.54 -11.03
CA TYR A 941 9.89 5.35 -11.03
C TYR A 941 9.79 4.61 -12.39
N GLN A 942 10.27 5.15 -13.51
CA GLN A 942 10.22 4.46 -14.83
C GLN A 942 11.55 3.78 -15.21
N GLY A 943 12.61 3.96 -14.41
CA GLY A 943 13.91 3.32 -14.63
C GLY A 943 14.58 3.67 -15.96
N LYS A 944 14.15 4.78 -16.60
CA LYS A 944 14.70 5.26 -17.87
C LYS A 944 14.93 6.76 -17.80
N SER A 945 16.19 7.14 -17.97
CA SER A 945 16.58 8.50 -18.34
C SER A 945 16.40 8.64 -19.84
N GLN A 946 15.59 9.62 -20.25
CA GLN A 946 15.43 9.96 -21.65
C GLN A 946 16.39 11.10 -21.99
N LEU A 947 17.23 10.88 -23.00
CA LEU A 947 18.07 11.93 -23.55
C LEU A 947 17.17 12.98 -24.20
N ILE A 948 17.36 14.23 -23.80
CA ILE A 948 16.68 15.39 -24.35
C ILE A 948 17.71 16.35 -24.95
N SER A 949 17.26 17.22 -25.85
CA SER A 949 18.15 18.24 -26.38
C SER A 949 18.54 19.24 -25.28
N ALA A 950 19.74 19.82 -25.39
CA ALA A 950 20.18 20.90 -24.50
C ALA A 950 19.14 22.03 -24.45
N GLN A 951 18.60 22.38 -25.62
CA GLN A 951 17.56 23.39 -25.75
C GLN A 951 16.31 23.02 -24.94
N LEU A 952 15.80 21.79 -25.07
CA LEU A 952 14.65 21.32 -24.30
C LEU A 952 14.93 21.29 -22.79
N TYR A 953 16.12 20.86 -22.37
CA TYR A 953 16.52 20.85 -20.96
C TYR A 953 16.51 22.25 -20.35
N HIS A 954 17.13 23.21 -21.04
CA HIS A 954 17.19 24.58 -20.57
C HIS A 954 15.80 25.21 -20.52
N SER A 955 14.98 25.01 -21.55
CA SER A 955 13.60 25.51 -21.57
C SER A 955 12.73 24.92 -20.47
N LEU A 956 12.82 23.61 -20.21
CA LEU A 956 12.08 22.99 -19.09
C LEU A 956 12.59 23.48 -17.74
N THR A 957 13.90 23.63 -17.57
CA THR A 957 14.51 24.15 -16.33
C THR A 957 14.08 25.59 -16.05
N GLU A 958 14.02 26.42 -17.10
CA GLU A 958 13.57 27.80 -17.02
C GLU A 958 12.08 27.88 -16.68
N LEU A 959 11.24 27.14 -17.42
CA LEU A 959 9.79 27.08 -17.16
C LEU A 959 9.46 26.62 -15.73
N VAL A 960 10.15 25.60 -15.20
CA VAL A 960 9.92 25.08 -13.83
C VAL A 960 10.40 26.06 -12.75
N ARG A 961 11.32 26.98 -13.08
CA ARG A 961 11.84 28.00 -12.14
C ARG A 961 11.07 29.32 -12.20
N THR A 962 10.32 29.56 -13.26
CA THR A 962 9.56 30.80 -13.45
C THR A 962 8.35 30.86 -12.52
N HIS A 963 8.14 32.02 -11.92
CA HIS A 963 7.03 32.31 -11.00
C HIS A 963 6.03 33.34 -11.56
N SER A 964 6.21 33.77 -12.80
CA SER A 964 5.45 34.81 -13.51
C SER A 964 4.80 34.23 -14.77
N LEU A 965 3.49 34.44 -14.95
CA LEU A 965 2.77 33.96 -16.15
C LEU A 965 3.28 34.63 -17.41
N VAL A 966 3.52 35.94 -17.35
CA VAL A 966 4.01 36.73 -18.48
C VAL A 966 5.36 36.19 -18.95
N ASP A 967 6.25 35.87 -18.01
CA ASP A 967 7.56 35.31 -18.35
C ASP A 967 7.45 33.88 -18.89
N ALA A 968 6.60 33.03 -18.28
CA ALA A 968 6.38 31.68 -18.78
C ALA A 968 5.78 31.67 -20.20
N GLN A 969 4.85 32.59 -20.47
CA GLN A 969 4.25 32.79 -21.79
C GLN A 969 5.28 33.23 -22.81
N LYS A 970 6.11 34.22 -22.44
CA LYS A 970 7.18 34.71 -23.29
C LYS A 970 8.20 33.61 -23.58
N ILE A 971 8.67 32.91 -22.56
CA ILE A 971 9.61 31.79 -22.70
C ILE A 971 9.05 30.77 -23.69
N TYR A 972 7.80 30.31 -23.51
CA TYR A 972 7.18 29.33 -24.42
C TYR A 972 6.96 29.89 -25.83
N ALA A 973 6.53 31.15 -25.95
CA ALA A 973 6.33 31.84 -27.22
C ALA A 973 7.63 32.15 -27.98
N ASP A 974 8.77 32.11 -27.31
CA ASP A 974 10.10 32.26 -27.92
C ASP A 974 10.71 30.89 -28.31
N LEU A 975 10.12 29.77 -27.87
CA LEU A 975 10.61 28.42 -28.24
C LEU A 975 10.35 28.09 -29.71
N PRO A 976 11.29 27.41 -30.41
CA PRO A 976 11.03 26.84 -31.72
C PRO A 976 9.86 25.87 -31.72
N LEU A 977 9.11 25.81 -32.82
CA LEU A 977 7.95 24.92 -32.99
C LEU A 977 8.30 23.44 -32.73
N THR A 978 9.53 23.02 -33.03
CA THR A 978 10.04 21.67 -32.77
C THR A 978 10.20 21.38 -31.28
N VAL A 979 10.72 22.34 -30.51
CA VAL A 979 10.85 22.25 -29.04
C VAL A 979 9.47 22.29 -28.39
N ARG A 980 8.56 23.16 -28.85
CA ARG A 980 7.16 23.16 -28.40
C ARG A 980 6.48 21.82 -28.68
N LYS A 981 6.67 21.23 -29.87
CA LYS A 981 6.17 19.88 -30.19
C LYS A 981 6.79 18.81 -29.30
N GLN A 982 8.04 18.95 -28.87
CA GLN A 982 8.67 18.02 -27.94
C GLN A 982 8.12 18.18 -26.53
N ILE A 983 8.02 19.40 -25.99
CA ILE A 983 7.31 19.68 -24.73
C ILE A 983 5.87 19.13 -24.80
N ASN A 984 5.21 19.32 -25.94
CA ASN A 984 3.89 18.78 -26.24
C ASN A 984 3.86 17.28 -26.49
N LYS A 985 4.98 16.62 -26.70
CA LYS A 985 5.08 15.16 -26.71
C LYS A 985 5.20 14.63 -25.29
N TYR A 986 5.76 15.43 -24.39
CA TYR A 986 5.75 15.21 -22.94
C TYR A 986 4.54 15.88 -22.27
N ILE A 987 3.46 16.20 -23.02
CA ILE A 987 2.27 16.96 -22.56
C ILE A 987 1.57 16.36 -21.33
N GLN A 988 2.00 15.21 -20.85
CA GLN A 988 1.64 14.73 -19.53
C GLN A 988 2.79 14.43 -18.59
N LEU A 989 3.71 15.37 -18.52
CA LEU A 989 4.16 15.88 -17.23
C LEU A 989 3.02 16.74 -16.67
N LYS A 990 1.95 16.13 -16.12
CA LYS A 990 0.72 16.77 -15.61
C LYS A 990 0.93 17.73 -14.42
N CYS A 991 2.14 18.24 -14.24
CA CYS A 991 2.40 19.39 -13.39
C CYS A 991 3.07 20.56 -14.14
N LEU A 992 3.24 20.56 -15.47
CA LEU A 992 3.39 21.82 -16.24
C LEU A 992 2.00 22.45 -16.53
N ASN A 993 1.07 22.35 -15.57
CA ASN A 993 -0.29 21.94 -15.86
C ASN A 993 -1.31 23.06 -16.11
N LEU A 994 -1.00 24.09 -16.91
CA LEU A 994 -2.05 25.03 -17.35
C LEU A 994 -1.72 25.95 -18.53
N ALA A 995 -0.65 25.67 -19.28
CA ALA A 995 -0.22 26.62 -20.29
C ALA A 995 -0.73 26.26 -21.70
N HIS A 996 -1.16 25.04 -21.99
CA HIS A 996 -1.39 24.63 -23.39
C HIS A 996 -2.54 25.38 -24.10
N ASP A 997 -3.72 25.47 -23.49
CA ASP A 997 -4.87 26.13 -24.10
C ASP A 997 -4.69 27.66 -24.13
N PHE A 998 -4.01 28.21 -23.12
CA PHE A 998 -3.71 29.65 -23.03
C PHE A 998 -2.57 30.11 -23.98
N LEU A 999 -1.55 29.28 -24.19
CA LEU A 999 -0.40 29.60 -25.06
C LEU A 999 -0.69 29.42 -26.56
N THR A 1000 -1.75 28.69 -26.90
CA THR A 1000 -2.15 28.44 -28.29
C THR A 1000 -3.31 29.32 -28.74
N GLY A 1001 -3.89 30.14 -27.84
CA GLY A 1001 -4.92 31.13 -28.16
C GLY A 1001 -6.25 30.55 -28.63
N ARG A 1002 -6.54 29.28 -28.32
CA ARG A 1002 -7.84 28.66 -28.65
C ARG A 1002 -8.84 28.92 -27.52
N ASN A 1003 -9.57 30.03 -27.62
CA ASN A 1003 -10.72 30.36 -26.77
C ASN A 1003 -12.01 29.67 -27.25
N ASP A 1004 -12.00 28.36 -27.47
CA ASP A 1004 -13.23 27.60 -27.74
C ASP A 1004 -13.28 26.37 -26.81
N CYS A 1005 -13.68 26.61 -25.56
CA CYS A 1005 -14.53 25.76 -24.70
C CYS A 1005 -14.71 26.42 -23.33
#